data_AF-A0A9J8DE62-F1
#
_entry.id   AF-A0A9J8DE62-F1
#
_cell.length_a   1.000
_cell.length_b   1.000
_cell.length_c   1.000
_cell.angle_alpha   90.00
_cell.angle_beta   90.00
_cell.angle_gamma   90.00
#
_symmetry.space_group_name_H-M   'P 1'
#
loop_
_entity.id
_entity.type
_entity.pdbx_description
1 polymer ?
#
loop_
_entity_poly.entity_id
_entity_poly.type
_entity_poly.pdbx_seq_one_letter_code
_entity_poly.pdbx_strand_id
1 'polypeptide(L)'
;MSKLYTQKYRKEWESNPEFKGWLKPFIGDNTRAYCLYCKADFYAKLSDVKKHKTTQKHTQKAKPYDSSTQKKKLPLMHKTIDSAKKAEATMALAITEHCSMLACDHIGEACRAAFSDSTAATHFKMHRTKCTEMINGVLAPYFMKKLVADVGDQHFSLLLDESTDISVSKYLGVVIRYFSDTKQTIVSTFLGLVELEGGDARSIARAVVAFLEKCGLKKEKLLGIGTDNASVMTGINNGVHKVLKEEYGLKDLILIRFVCHSLQLAVSHVSNDTIPRSVEYLVRETYNWFSVSPKRREAYKAIYETINCGEKPLQITKVCATRWLSIEPVVSRILDQWGELRLHFSVTKSSEHCYMAEVLYSMYSDPQNILYLTFLKSVLGEVQLAIKAFEGEQIDPLKLLDSLVSLIKSVSSRVLNPLANIDVLKGPIDGYISPKPYLGYLFESKAAELHLVPEDEKNVLKRCVAFTISLTNELRVRLPDNIEALQYMSVFNVEETLKHSKSPGEIEKIAKLLGYSPAEIDKIIQQWRAIHLSKWNETKNTLGFWSEIWKFRDAADINPFQELAMAAVSMLSLPHSNAEVERVFSQMSVVKSKLRNRMSLQTLNSILYIRYGLKLSGEACYEHQLPDNVLQLFATSAAYSFKSAPSVAEPATESLDQNDDDPLFL
;
A
#
# COMPACT_ATOMS: atom_id res chain seq x y z
N MET A 1 62.25 57.63 21.31
CA MET A 1 61.18 56.80 20.69
C MET A 1 60.93 55.59 21.58
N SER A 2 59.86 55.61 22.38
CA SER A 2 59.45 54.48 23.23
C SER A 2 58.67 53.46 22.39
N LYS A 3 59.15 52.21 22.33
CA LYS A 3 58.41 51.11 21.68
C LYS A 3 57.09 50.91 22.42
N LEU A 4 55.96 51.25 21.79
CA LEU A 4 54.62 50.94 22.30
C LEU A 4 54.44 49.42 22.33
N TYR A 5 54.37 48.85 23.53
CA TYR A 5 54.13 47.44 23.75
C TYR A 5 52.67 47.09 23.40
N THR A 6 52.48 46.29 22.35
CA THR A 6 51.16 45.81 21.91
C THR A 6 50.89 44.41 22.48
N GLN A 7 50.04 44.31 23.50
CA GLN A 7 49.65 43.03 24.10
C GLN A 7 48.54 42.37 23.27
N LYS A 8 48.78 41.12 22.82
CA LYS A 8 47.75 40.27 22.19
C LYS A 8 46.93 39.53 23.25
N TYR A 9 45.69 39.18 22.91
CA TYR A 9 44.79 38.38 23.75
C TYR A 9 45.41 37.00 24.05
N ARG A 10 45.34 36.58 25.32
CA ARG A 10 45.83 35.27 25.77
C ARG A 10 44.65 34.33 26.01
N LYS A 11 44.57 33.24 25.25
CA LYS A 11 43.50 32.22 25.39
C LYS A 11 43.45 31.59 26.79
N GLU A 12 44.58 31.55 27.50
CA GLU A 12 44.68 31.07 28.89
C GLU A 12 43.73 31.79 29.85
N TRP A 13 43.34 33.04 29.55
CA TRP A 13 42.40 33.80 30.37
C TRP A 13 40.99 33.19 30.37
N GLU A 14 40.61 32.43 29.35
CA GLU A 14 39.31 31.75 29.31
C GLU A 14 39.21 30.62 30.35
N SER A 15 40.36 30.07 30.77
CA SER A 15 40.44 29.03 31.80
C SER A 15 40.70 29.60 33.19
N ASN A 16 41.12 30.86 33.31
CA ASN A 16 41.39 31.50 34.59
C ASN A 16 40.08 31.75 35.35
N PRO A 17 39.92 31.27 36.61
CA PRO A 17 38.69 31.48 37.40
C PRO A 17 38.22 32.93 37.48
N GLU A 18 39.12 33.91 37.39
CA GLU A 18 38.75 35.34 37.43
C GLU A 18 38.04 35.86 36.17
N PHE A 19 38.28 35.26 35.01
CA PHE A 19 37.82 35.73 33.69
C PHE A 19 36.98 34.69 32.93
N LYS A 20 36.99 33.44 33.42
CA LYS A 20 36.24 32.31 32.87
C LYS A 20 34.74 32.61 32.84
N GLY A 21 34.11 32.27 31.72
CA GLY A 21 32.66 32.39 31.52
C GLY A 21 32.20 33.69 30.86
N TRP A 22 32.99 34.76 30.86
CA TRP A 22 32.56 36.06 30.32
C TRP A 22 33.51 36.72 29.34
N LEU A 23 34.81 36.38 29.34
CA LEU A 23 35.80 36.97 28.45
C LEU A 23 36.07 36.05 27.24
N LYS A 24 36.12 36.62 26.03
CA LYS A 24 36.47 35.94 24.78
C LYS A 24 37.36 36.82 23.88
N PRO A 25 38.10 36.26 22.91
CA PRO A 25 38.80 37.06 21.91
C PRO A 25 37.79 37.81 21.02
N PHE A 26 38.14 39.02 20.60
CA PHE A 26 37.34 39.73 19.59
C PHE A 26 37.60 39.15 18.19
N ILE A 27 36.54 38.94 17.41
CA ILE A 27 36.65 38.36 16.06
C ILE A 27 37.14 39.47 15.12
N GLY A 28 38.34 39.29 14.54
CA GLY A 28 38.94 40.22 13.58
C GLY A 28 40.10 41.08 14.11
N ASP A 29 40.32 41.15 15.43
CA ASP A 29 41.47 41.87 16.02
C ASP A 29 42.00 41.14 17.26
N ASN A 30 43.22 40.60 17.17
CA ASN A 30 43.85 39.83 18.25
C ASN A 30 44.43 40.69 19.39
N THR A 31 44.37 42.02 19.27
CA THR A 31 44.77 42.97 20.33
C THR A 31 43.59 43.40 21.20
N ARG A 32 42.38 42.89 20.92
CA ARG A 32 41.14 43.21 21.63
C ARG A 32 40.48 41.97 22.24
N ALA A 33 39.78 42.22 23.34
CA ALA A 33 38.97 41.25 24.07
C ALA A 33 37.50 41.66 24.01
N TYR A 34 36.60 40.69 24.11
CA TYR A 34 35.16 40.87 24.09
C TYR A 34 34.52 40.32 25.37
N CYS A 35 33.63 41.10 26.00
CA CYS A 35 32.86 40.66 27.15
C CYS A 35 31.47 40.19 26.73
N LEU A 36 31.12 38.94 27.06
CA LEU A 36 29.82 38.33 26.79
C LEU A 36 28.69 38.97 27.60
N TYR A 37 28.97 39.40 28.84
CA TYR A 37 27.98 40.05 29.69
C TYR A 37 27.67 41.47 29.20
N CYS A 38 28.72 42.25 28.94
CA CYS A 38 28.58 43.65 28.53
C CYS A 38 28.21 43.84 27.05
N LYS A 39 28.52 42.84 26.21
CA LYS A 39 28.50 42.91 24.73
C LYS A 39 29.34 44.08 24.21
N ALA A 40 30.58 44.17 24.69
CA ALA A 40 31.49 45.27 24.39
C ALA A 40 32.94 44.77 24.27
N ASP A 41 33.71 45.43 23.42
CA ASP A 41 35.11 45.15 23.10
C ASP A 41 36.07 46.21 23.66
N PHE A 42 37.25 45.78 24.11
CA PHE A 42 38.27 46.65 24.72
C PHE A 42 39.66 46.06 24.48
N TYR A 43 40.72 46.83 24.75
CA TYR A 43 42.10 46.35 24.53
C TYR A 43 42.42 45.15 25.44
N ALA A 44 43.08 44.15 24.87
CA ALA A 44 43.45 42.91 25.55
C ALA A 44 44.69 43.09 26.46
N LYS A 45 44.82 44.23 27.14
CA LYS A 45 45.79 44.42 28.23
C LYS A 45 45.17 43.91 29.53
N LEU A 46 45.94 43.19 30.34
CA LEU A 46 45.44 42.61 31.59
C LEU A 46 44.87 43.69 32.54
N SER A 47 45.46 44.89 32.53
CA SER A 47 44.95 46.05 33.28
C SER A 47 43.54 46.46 32.84
N ASP A 48 43.25 46.41 31.55
CA ASP A 48 41.98 46.84 30.97
C ASP A 48 40.90 45.77 31.19
N VAL A 49 41.27 44.48 31.15
CA VAL A 49 40.40 43.36 31.53
C VAL A 49 39.98 43.48 33.01
N LYS A 50 40.95 43.72 33.90
CA LYS A 50 40.68 43.89 35.35
C LYS A 50 39.83 45.13 35.63
N LYS A 51 40.12 46.26 34.96
CA LYS A 51 39.29 47.47 35.05
C LYS A 51 37.87 47.26 34.52
N HIS A 52 37.71 46.54 33.41
CA HIS A 52 36.39 46.24 32.84
C HIS A 52 35.53 45.43 33.82
N LYS A 53 36.12 44.41 34.48
CA LYS A 53 35.46 43.55 35.47
C LYS A 53 34.85 44.35 36.63
N THR A 54 35.52 45.43 37.06
CA THR A 54 35.05 46.26 38.18
C THR A 54 34.06 47.35 37.78
N THR A 55 33.78 47.53 36.49
CA THR A 55 32.80 48.54 36.04
C THR A 55 31.39 48.21 36.52
N GLN A 56 30.61 49.25 36.86
CA GLN A 56 29.22 49.09 37.30
C GLN A 56 28.34 48.38 36.27
N LYS A 57 28.60 48.63 34.98
CA LYS A 57 27.92 47.96 33.86
C LYS A 57 28.20 46.46 33.84
N HIS A 58 29.45 46.06 34.10
CA HIS A 58 29.84 44.66 34.18
C HIS A 58 29.24 43.99 35.41
N THR A 59 29.39 44.58 36.59
CA THR A 59 28.88 44.00 37.84
C THR A 59 27.36 43.85 37.84
N GLN A 60 26.60 44.80 37.30
CA GLN A 60 25.15 44.66 37.14
C GLN A 60 24.75 43.52 36.19
N LYS A 61 25.42 43.40 35.03
CA LYS A 61 25.13 42.36 34.05
C LYS A 61 25.70 40.98 34.41
N ALA A 62 26.65 40.91 35.34
CA ALA A 62 27.20 39.68 35.88
C ALA A 62 26.31 39.04 36.95
N LYS A 63 25.48 39.83 37.66
CA LYS A 63 24.57 39.35 38.73
C LYS A 63 23.72 38.12 38.38
N PRO A 64 23.12 37.99 37.18
CA PRO A 64 22.33 36.80 36.81
C PRO A 64 23.18 35.53 36.65
N TYR A 65 24.50 35.66 36.53
CA TYR A 65 25.45 34.58 36.28
C TYR A 65 26.29 34.22 37.52
N ASP A 66 26.04 34.85 38.66
CA ASP A 66 26.71 34.56 39.93
C ASP A 66 26.15 33.25 40.53
N SER A 67 27.05 32.29 40.74
CA SER A 67 26.76 30.92 41.18
C SER A 67 26.16 30.83 42.58
N SER A 68 26.19 31.92 43.35
CA SER A 68 25.58 32.04 44.67
C SER A 68 24.04 32.15 44.63
N THR A 69 23.44 32.57 43.50
CA THR A 69 21.97 32.71 43.36
C THR A 69 21.27 31.48 42.74
N GLN A 70 22.02 30.45 42.31
CA GLN A 70 21.48 29.23 41.70
C GLN A 70 21.08 28.13 42.71
N LYS A 71 20.90 28.46 43.99
CA LYS A 71 20.44 27.52 45.04
C LYS A 71 19.02 27.78 45.57
N LYS A 72 18.13 28.35 44.75
CA LYS A 72 16.72 27.99 44.83
C LYS A 72 16.48 26.95 43.75
N LYS A 73 16.42 25.67 44.14
CA LYS A 73 15.72 24.66 43.34
C LYS A 73 14.32 25.23 43.11
N LEU A 74 14.09 25.83 41.95
CA LEU A 74 12.75 25.83 41.38
C LEU A 74 12.30 24.37 41.45
N PRO A 75 11.08 24.08 41.93
CA PRO A 75 10.52 22.75 41.75
C PRO A 75 10.74 22.41 40.28
N LEU A 76 11.11 21.16 39.98
CA LEU A 76 10.81 20.60 38.66
C LEU A 76 9.30 20.77 38.49
N MET A 77 8.87 21.90 37.96
CA MET A 77 7.51 22.06 37.49
C MET A 77 7.44 21.09 36.32
N HIS A 78 6.80 19.94 36.54
CA HIS A 78 6.04 19.34 35.47
C HIS A 78 5.26 20.50 34.83
N LYS A 79 5.62 20.91 33.61
CA LYS A 79 4.79 21.83 32.85
C LYS A 79 3.45 21.13 32.72
N THR A 80 2.45 21.57 33.48
CA THR A 80 1.08 21.12 33.34
C THR A 80 0.74 21.24 31.87
N ILE A 81 0.30 20.14 31.24
CA ILE A 81 -0.05 20.16 29.82
C ILE A 81 -1.21 21.13 29.68
N ASP A 82 -0.96 22.19 28.94
CA ASP A 82 -1.96 23.21 28.66
C ASP A 82 -3.13 22.56 27.91
N SER A 83 -4.33 22.68 28.47
CA SER A 83 -5.59 22.20 27.86
C SER A 83 -5.75 22.64 26.41
N ALA A 84 -5.21 23.82 26.04
CA ALA A 84 -5.22 24.30 24.67
C ALA A 84 -4.36 23.44 23.73
N LYS A 85 -3.22 22.90 24.19
CA LYS A 85 -2.37 22.01 23.37
C LYS A 85 -3.04 20.69 23.08
N LYS A 86 -3.74 20.14 24.07
CA LYS A 86 -4.54 18.92 23.88
C LYS A 86 -5.64 19.18 22.85
N ALA A 87 -6.34 20.31 22.96
CA ALA A 87 -7.34 20.72 21.98
C ALA A 87 -6.76 20.90 20.56
N GLU A 88 -5.60 21.57 20.42
CA GLU A 88 -4.91 21.75 19.14
C GLU A 88 -4.49 20.42 18.52
N ALA A 89 -3.95 19.50 19.32
CA ALA A 89 -3.54 18.17 18.84
C ALA A 89 -4.75 17.34 18.39
N THR A 90 -5.81 17.32 19.19
CA THR A 90 -7.08 16.66 18.83
C THR A 90 -7.67 17.25 17.54
N MET A 91 -7.67 18.58 17.39
CA MET A 91 -8.17 19.22 16.18
C MET A 91 -7.31 18.89 14.96
N ALA A 92 -5.98 18.84 15.12
CA ALA A 92 -5.08 18.44 14.03
C ALA A 92 -5.30 17.00 13.57
N LEU A 93 -5.57 16.06 14.49
CA LEU A 93 -5.98 14.70 14.15
C LEU A 93 -7.30 14.71 13.35
N ALA A 94 -8.31 15.44 13.82
CA ALA A 94 -9.60 15.54 13.15
C ALA A 94 -9.50 16.13 11.74
N ILE A 95 -8.70 17.19 11.57
CA ILE A 95 -8.47 17.79 10.25
C ILE A 95 -7.78 16.80 9.31
N THR A 96 -6.79 16.07 9.81
CA THR A 96 -6.03 15.11 9.00
C THR A 96 -6.91 13.96 8.52
N GLU A 97 -7.78 13.48 9.39
CA GLU A 97 -8.68 12.36 9.11
C GLU A 97 -9.80 12.76 8.15
N HIS A 98 -10.44 13.91 8.37
CA HIS A 98 -11.72 14.21 7.75
C HIS A 98 -11.72 15.43 6.82
N CYS A 99 -10.74 16.33 6.92
CA CYS A 99 -10.84 17.65 6.31
C CYS A 99 -9.68 17.97 5.35
N SER A 100 -9.82 19.11 4.66
CA SER A 100 -8.70 19.80 4.04
C SER A 100 -8.00 20.66 5.08
N MET A 101 -6.68 20.80 4.97
CA MET A 101 -5.91 21.75 5.78
C MET A 101 -6.30 23.21 5.54
N LEU A 102 -7.01 23.52 4.44
CA LEU A 102 -7.62 24.83 4.21
C LEU A 102 -8.68 25.17 5.27
N ALA A 103 -9.31 24.17 5.90
CA ALA A 103 -10.24 24.40 7.00
C ALA A 103 -9.56 25.13 8.18
N CYS A 104 -8.23 25.07 8.29
CA CYS A 104 -7.48 25.69 9.37
C CYS A 104 -7.30 27.20 9.26
N ASP A 105 -7.65 27.85 8.14
CA ASP A 105 -7.34 29.27 7.93
C ASP A 105 -8.07 30.19 8.92
N HIS A 106 -9.28 29.83 9.35
CA HIS A 106 -10.05 30.61 10.34
C HIS A 106 -10.59 29.78 11.50
N ILE A 107 -10.24 28.50 11.61
CA ILE A 107 -10.80 27.62 12.64
C ILE A 107 -10.41 28.07 14.06
N GLY A 108 -9.19 28.60 14.22
CA GLY A 108 -8.75 29.10 15.52
C GLY A 108 -9.53 30.33 15.96
N GLU A 109 -9.75 31.27 15.05
CA GLU A 109 -10.58 32.47 15.27
C GLU A 109 -12.03 32.08 15.55
N ALA A 110 -12.58 31.15 14.77
CA ALA A 110 -13.94 30.66 14.95
C ALA A 110 -14.15 30.00 16.32
N CYS A 111 -13.21 29.14 16.76
CA CYS A 111 -13.28 28.52 18.09
C CYS A 111 -13.22 29.57 19.21
N ARG A 112 -12.38 30.61 19.09
CA ARG A 112 -12.31 31.70 20.07
C ARG A 112 -13.59 32.53 20.12
N ALA A 113 -14.22 32.77 18.97
CA ALA A 113 -15.46 33.53 18.88
C ALA A 113 -16.66 32.72 19.41
N ALA A 114 -16.75 31.43 19.06
CA ALA A 114 -17.87 30.57 19.42
C ALA A 114 -17.84 30.07 20.88
N PHE A 115 -16.64 29.86 21.44
CA PHE A 115 -16.44 29.25 22.77
C PHE A 115 -15.63 30.17 23.69
N SER A 116 -16.02 31.44 23.76
CA SER A 116 -15.29 32.48 24.50
C SER A 116 -15.20 32.24 26.02
N ASP A 117 -16.07 31.38 26.57
CA ASP A 117 -16.11 30.94 27.95
C ASP A 117 -15.11 29.81 28.29
N SER A 118 -14.56 29.15 27.28
CA SER A 118 -13.61 28.04 27.46
C SER A 118 -12.16 28.52 27.49
N THR A 119 -11.45 28.22 28.58
CA THR A 119 -10.02 28.52 28.74
C THR A 119 -9.15 27.85 27.68
N ALA A 120 -9.53 26.66 27.21
CA ALA A 120 -8.84 25.97 26.12
C ALA A 120 -9.05 26.71 24.79
N ALA A 121 -10.27 27.15 24.50
CA ALA A 121 -10.60 27.85 23.27
C ALA A 121 -9.94 29.23 23.21
N THR A 122 -9.91 30.00 24.31
CA THR A 122 -9.26 31.32 24.35
C THR A 122 -7.77 31.25 24.00
N HIS A 123 -7.10 30.16 24.35
CA HIS A 123 -5.68 29.94 24.08
C HIS A 123 -5.43 29.09 22.82
N PHE A 124 -6.47 28.60 22.17
CA PHE A 124 -6.38 27.79 20.97
C PHE A 124 -5.85 28.63 19.80
N LYS A 125 -4.68 28.27 19.29
CA LYS A 125 -4.00 28.96 18.19
C LYS A 125 -3.65 27.93 17.13
N MET A 126 -4.48 27.82 16.12
CA MET A 126 -4.19 26.93 14.99
C MET A 126 -4.53 27.62 13.69
N HIS A 127 -3.52 27.75 12.84
CA HIS A 127 -3.61 28.22 11.46
C HIS A 127 -2.98 27.16 10.56
N ARG A 128 -3.24 27.22 9.25
CA ARG A 128 -2.73 26.24 8.26
C ARG A 128 -1.26 25.86 8.46
N THR A 129 -0.35 26.83 8.53
CA THR A 129 1.09 26.57 8.70
C THR A 129 1.39 25.80 9.98
N LYS A 130 0.83 26.21 11.12
CA LYS A 130 1.03 25.51 12.39
C LYS A 130 0.46 24.10 12.37
N CYS A 131 -0.71 23.92 11.76
CA CYS A 131 -1.31 22.60 11.55
C CYS A 131 -0.39 21.70 10.70
N THR A 132 0.18 22.21 9.60
CA THR A 132 1.15 21.48 8.78
C THR A 132 2.36 21.03 9.56
N GLU A 133 2.97 21.92 10.35
CA GLU A 133 4.15 21.60 11.15
C GLU A 133 3.81 20.57 12.26
N MET A 134 2.62 20.66 12.88
CA MET A 134 2.15 19.66 13.84
C MET A 134 1.97 18.27 13.21
N ILE A 135 1.37 18.21 12.01
CA ILE A 135 1.17 16.96 11.26
C ILE A 135 2.53 16.35 10.88
N ASN A 136 3.39 17.12 10.21
CA ASN A 136 4.65 16.62 9.66
C ASN A 136 5.72 16.37 10.73
N GLY A 137 5.81 17.26 11.73
CA GLY A 137 6.91 17.28 12.70
C GLY A 137 6.62 16.54 14.00
N VAL A 138 5.35 16.29 14.34
CA VAL A 138 4.97 15.68 15.62
C VAL A 138 4.12 14.42 15.44
N LEU A 139 2.96 14.55 14.79
CA LEU A 139 1.98 13.46 14.69
C LEU A 139 2.47 12.32 13.79
N ALA A 140 2.95 12.62 12.59
CA ALA A 140 3.43 11.60 11.66
C ALA A 140 4.64 10.82 12.22
N PRO A 141 5.69 11.46 12.79
CA PRO A 141 6.77 10.72 13.44
C PRO A 141 6.31 9.88 14.64
N TYR A 142 5.29 10.33 15.38
CA TYR A 142 4.70 9.55 16.47
C TYR A 142 4.04 8.26 15.95
N PHE A 143 3.15 8.35 14.96
CA PHE A 143 2.48 7.17 14.40
C PHE A 143 3.46 6.23 13.69
N MET A 144 4.47 6.78 13.00
CA MET A 144 5.51 5.98 12.37
C MET A 144 6.34 5.20 13.41
N LYS A 145 6.73 5.84 14.52
CA LYS A 145 7.43 5.17 15.62
C LYS A 145 6.55 4.11 16.28
N LYS A 146 5.25 4.38 16.46
CA LYS A 146 4.29 3.42 17.01
C LYS A 146 4.19 2.19 16.10
N LEU A 147 4.09 2.38 14.79
CA LEU A 147 4.07 1.29 13.80
C LEU A 147 5.35 0.45 13.85
N VAL A 148 6.52 1.07 13.80
CA VAL A 148 7.80 0.34 13.81
C VAL A 148 8.01 -0.42 15.13
N ALA A 149 7.59 0.16 16.26
CA ALA A 149 7.61 -0.52 17.55
C ALA A 149 6.67 -1.73 17.61
N ASP A 150 5.49 -1.62 16.98
CA ASP A 150 4.50 -2.70 16.91
C ASP A 150 4.96 -3.86 16.00
N VAL A 151 5.73 -3.57 14.95
CA VAL A 151 6.39 -4.59 14.12
C VAL A 151 7.49 -5.32 14.91
N GLY A 152 8.33 -4.56 15.61
CA GLY A 152 9.41 -5.10 16.43
C GLY A 152 10.51 -5.81 15.61
N ASP A 153 10.98 -6.96 16.10
CA ASP A 153 11.99 -7.81 15.43
C ASP A 153 11.39 -9.02 14.71
N GLN A 154 10.08 -9.01 14.47
CA GLN A 154 9.36 -10.10 13.79
C GLN A 154 9.58 -10.06 12.28
N HIS A 155 9.33 -11.19 11.61
CA HIS A 155 9.25 -11.20 10.16
C HIS A 155 8.06 -10.35 9.68
N PHE A 156 8.25 -9.68 8.55
CA PHE A 156 7.20 -8.92 7.88
C PHE A 156 7.32 -9.10 6.36
N SER A 157 6.26 -8.76 5.67
CA SER A 157 6.22 -8.74 4.21
C SER A 157 5.78 -7.38 3.69
N LEU A 158 6.10 -7.08 2.43
CA LEU A 158 5.69 -5.85 1.77
C LEU A 158 4.74 -6.15 0.62
N LEU A 159 3.75 -5.29 0.41
CA LEU A 159 3.04 -5.16 -0.87
C LEU A 159 3.55 -3.90 -1.55
N LEU A 160 4.03 -4.05 -2.78
CA LEU A 160 4.65 -3.02 -3.60
C LEU A 160 3.83 -2.86 -4.87
N ASP A 161 3.45 -1.64 -5.19
CA ASP A 161 2.76 -1.34 -6.44
C ASP A 161 3.09 0.09 -6.87
N GLU A 162 3.13 0.33 -8.18
CA GLU A 162 3.38 1.65 -8.74
C GLU A 162 2.05 2.37 -8.98
N SER A 163 2.00 3.65 -8.58
CA SER A 163 0.89 4.52 -8.93
C SER A 163 1.40 5.83 -9.46
N THR A 164 0.71 6.35 -10.48
CA THR A 164 0.93 7.71 -10.95
C THR A 164 -0.04 8.62 -10.21
N ASP A 165 0.50 9.60 -9.51
CA ASP A 165 -0.32 10.56 -8.80
C ASP A 165 -0.90 11.61 -9.75
N ILE A 166 -1.77 12.47 -9.21
CA ILE A 166 -2.46 13.47 -10.03
C ILE A 166 -1.56 14.58 -10.58
N SER A 167 -0.34 14.69 -10.07
CA SER A 167 0.71 15.58 -10.59
C SER A 167 1.67 14.86 -11.55
N VAL A 168 1.33 13.64 -12.00
CA VAL A 168 2.13 12.83 -12.94
C VAL A 168 3.45 12.35 -12.34
N SER A 169 3.61 12.42 -11.01
CA SER A 169 4.74 11.83 -10.30
C SER A 169 4.49 10.33 -10.09
N LYS A 170 5.51 9.51 -10.35
CA LYS A 170 5.46 8.07 -10.08
C LYS A 170 5.88 7.79 -8.63
N TYR A 171 4.99 7.15 -7.88
CA TYR A 171 5.28 6.71 -6.51
C TYR A 171 5.14 5.20 -6.41
N LEU A 172 6.06 4.60 -5.66
CA LEU A 172 5.93 3.24 -5.17
C LEU A 172 5.13 3.27 -3.87
N GLY A 173 3.94 2.68 -3.89
CA GLY A 173 3.16 2.42 -2.70
C GLY A 173 3.75 1.24 -1.94
N VAL A 174 4.08 1.45 -0.67
CA VAL A 174 4.62 0.41 0.22
C VAL A 174 3.63 0.17 1.35
N VAL A 175 3.06 -1.02 1.39
CA VAL A 175 2.22 -1.52 2.48
C VAL A 175 2.98 -2.62 3.20
N ILE A 176 2.99 -2.56 4.53
CA ILE A 176 3.60 -3.59 5.38
C ILE A 176 2.53 -4.56 5.89
N ARG A 177 2.85 -5.85 5.90
CA ARG A 177 2.04 -6.92 6.48
C ARG A 177 2.85 -7.66 7.53
N TYR A 178 2.33 -7.74 8.75
CA TYR A 178 3.04 -8.27 9.92
C TYR A 178 2.07 -8.69 11.03
N PHE A 179 2.57 -9.39 12.05
CA PHE A 179 1.80 -9.65 13.27
C PHE A 179 1.90 -8.48 14.24
N SER A 180 0.78 -7.80 14.47
CA SER A 180 0.69 -6.69 15.42
C SER A 180 0.62 -7.21 16.84
N ASP A 181 1.58 -6.86 17.68
CA ASP A 181 1.52 -7.18 19.11
C ASP A 181 0.44 -6.33 19.82
N THR A 182 0.11 -5.14 19.32
CA THR A 182 -0.97 -4.33 19.88
C THR A 182 -2.35 -4.92 19.59
N LYS A 183 -2.60 -5.32 18.34
CA LYS A 183 -3.90 -5.90 17.93
C LYS A 183 -3.97 -7.40 18.13
N GLN A 184 -2.82 -8.04 18.36
CA GLN A 184 -2.69 -9.48 18.51
C GLN A 184 -3.32 -10.21 17.33
N THR A 185 -2.94 -9.81 16.11
CA THR A 185 -3.39 -10.42 14.86
C THR A 185 -2.51 -9.95 13.69
N ILE A 186 -2.63 -10.62 12.54
CA ILE A 186 -1.96 -10.18 11.31
C ILE A 186 -2.67 -8.94 10.76
N VAL A 187 -1.92 -7.87 10.54
CA VAL A 187 -2.42 -6.62 9.99
C VAL A 187 -1.66 -6.25 8.72
N SER A 188 -2.36 -5.59 7.80
CA SER A 188 -1.75 -4.90 6.67
C SER A 188 -2.03 -3.42 6.79
N THR A 189 -1.00 -2.59 6.68
CA THR A 189 -1.14 -1.14 6.84
C THR A 189 -0.13 -0.37 6.01
N PHE A 190 -0.40 0.91 5.81
CA PHE A 190 0.47 1.82 5.07
C PHE A 190 1.84 1.96 5.73
N LEU A 191 2.92 1.75 4.97
CA LEU A 191 4.29 2.01 5.41
C LEU A 191 4.87 3.26 4.76
N GLY A 192 4.52 3.58 3.51
CA GLY A 192 4.95 4.82 2.87
C GLY A 192 4.69 4.89 1.38
N LEU A 193 4.77 6.10 0.84
CA LEU A 193 4.93 6.37 -0.58
C LEU A 193 6.39 6.79 -0.82
N VAL A 194 7.05 6.09 -1.74
CA VAL A 194 8.44 6.33 -2.10
C VAL A 194 8.51 6.89 -3.51
N GLU A 195 9.19 8.02 -3.69
CA GLU A 195 9.47 8.57 -5.01
C GLU A 195 10.59 7.77 -5.67
N LEU A 196 10.37 7.37 -6.92
CA LEU A 196 11.34 6.60 -7.68
C LEU A 196 12.12 7.53 -8.61
N GLU A 197 13.45 7.53 -8.48
CA GLU A 197 14.35 8.29 -9.38
C GLU A 197 14.46 7.62 -10.76
N GLY A 198 14.18 6.32 -10.85
CA GLY A 198 14.22 5.52 -12.07
C GLY A 198 13.31 4.30 -11.98
N GLY A 199 12.82 3.84 -13.14
CA GLY A 199 11.91 2.70 -13.26
C GLY A 199 12.59 1.36 -13.54
N ASP A 200 13.89 1.22 -13.26
CA ASP A 200 14.62 -0.04 -13.36
C ASP A 200 14.66 -0.78 -12.02
N ALA A 201 14.87 -2.09 -12.08
CA ALA A 201 14.80 -2.96 -10.91
C ALA A 201 15.81 -2.63 -9.81
N ARG A 202 17.01 -2.15 -10.16
CA ARG A 202 18.03 -1.80 -9.16
C ARG A 202 17.68 -0.52 -8.45
N SER A 203 17.18 0.48 -9.18
CA SER A 203 16.69 1.73 -8.60
C SER A 203 15.55 1.47 -7.62
N ILE A 204 14.57 0.64 -8.00
CA ILE A 204 13.46 0.26 -7.13
C ILE A 204 13.94 -0.53 -5.90
N ALA A 205 14.77 -1.55 -6.08
CA ALA A 205 15.31 -2.34 -4.96
C ALA A 205 16.09 -1.48 -3.97
N ARG A 206 16.94 -0.57 -4.48
CA ARG A 206 17.67 0.40 -3.65
C ARG A 206 16.73 1.31 -2.88
N ALA A 207 15.71 1.85 -3.55
CA ALA A 207 14.72 2.71 -2.92
C ALA A 207 13.98 1.99 -1.79
N VAL A 208 13.57 0.72 -2.00
CA VAL A 208 12.91 -0.10 -0.98
C VAL A 208 13.83 -0.34 0.22
N VAL A 209 15.08 -0.76 0.00
CA VAL A 209 16.01 -1.05 1.11
C VAL A 209 16.38 0.21 1.87
N ALA A 210 16.71 1.31 1.17
CA ALA A 210 16.98 2.59 1.79
C ALA A 210 15.78 3.11 2.60
N PHE A 211 14.56 2.87 2.10
CA PHE A 211 13.34 3.22 2.80
C PHE A 211 13.15 2.39 4.08
N LEU A 212 13.37 1.08 4.06
CA LEU A 212 13.32 0.23 5.25
C LEU A 212 14.33 0.68 6.31
N GLU A 213 15.57 0.96 5.90
CA GLU A 213 16.62 1.45 6.79
C GLU A 213 16.25 2.80 7.42
N LYS A 214 15.66 3.72 6.63
CA LYS A 214 15.14 5.00 7.12
C LYS A 214 14.00 4.82 8.14
N CYS A 215 13.17 3.79 7.97
CA CYS A 215 12.11 3.46 8.92
C CYS A 215 12.66 2.82 10.21
N GLY A 216 13.91 2.33 10.21
CA GLY A 216 14.48 1.55 11.30
C GLY A 216 14.07 0.08 11.27
N LEU A 217 13.59 -0.42 10.13
CA LEU A 217 13.25 -1.83 9.92
C LEU A 217 14.46 -2.59 9.34
N LYS A 218 14.71 -3.79 9.86
CA LYS A 218 15.79 -4.66 9.40
C LYS A 218 15.36 -5.36 8.10
N LYS A 219 16.10 -5.16 7.01
CA LYS A 219 15.84 -5.84 5.73
C LYS A 219 15.91 -7.37 5.84
N GLU A 220 16.72 -7.88 6.78
CA GLU A 220 16.90 -9.31 7.03
C GLU A 220 15.62 -9.98 7.59
N LYS A 221 14.66 -9.18 8.07
CA LYS A 221 13.34 -9.64 8.53
C LYS A 221 12.26 -9.58 7.42
N LEU A 222 12.62 -9.12 6.22
CA LEU A 222 11.73 -9.13 5.07
C LEU A 222 11.57 -10.56 4.53
N LEU A 223 10.42 -11.17 4.81
CA LEU A 223 10.11 -12.54 4.43
C LEU A 223 9.61 -12.65 2.98
N GLY A 224 8.77 -11.71 2.56
CA GLY A 224 8.18 -11.75 1.23
C GLY A 224 7.81 -10.38 0.67
N ILE A 225 7.74 -10.33 -0.65
CA ILE A 225 7.19 -9.18 -1.39
C ILE A 225 6.02 -9.62 -2.26
N GLY A 226 4.95 -8.84 -2.21
CA GLY A 226 3.79 -8.93 -3.08
C GLY A 226 3.84 -7.81 -4.10
N THR A 227 3.74 -8.11 -5.39
CA THR A 227 3.83 -7.09 -6.45
C THR A 227 3.05 -7.48 -7.69
N ASP A 228 2.81 -6.51 -8.57
CA ASP A 228 2.28 -6.75 -9.90
C ASP A 228 3.23 -7.64 -10.74
N ASN A 229 2.78 -8.04 -11.93
CA ASN A 229 3.55 -8.91 -12.82
C ASN A 229 4.47 -8.14 -13.78
N ALA A 230 4.81 -6.88 -13.48
CA ALA A 230 5.69 -6.11 -14.34
C ALA A 230 7.05 -6.80 -14.43
N SER A 231 7.62 -6.84 -15.63
CA SER A 231 8.92 -7.48 -15.88
C SER A 231 10.04 -6.87 -15.02
N VAL A 232 9.94 -5.59 -14.68
CA VAL A 232 10.85 -4.90 -13.76
C VAL A 232 10.75 -5.45 -12.33
N MET A 233 9.58 -5.86 -11.88
CA MET A 233 9.36 -6.37 -10.52
C MET A 233 9.70 -7.86 -10.42
N THR A 234 9.26 -8.66 -11.40
CA THR A 234 9.28 -10.14 -11.32
C THR A 234 10.15 -10.83 -12.36
N GLY A 235 10.94 -10.07 -13.13
CA GLY A 235 11.78 -10.60 -14.20
C GLY A 235 12.83 -11.59 -13.69
N ILE A 236 13.04 -12.68 -14.44
CA ILE A 236 13.97 -13.77 -14.09
C ILE A 236 15.43 -13.29 -14.09
N ASN A 237 15.77 -12.32 -14.93
CA ASN A 237 17.15 -11.87 -15.08
C ASN A 237 17.46 -10.58 -14.32
N ASN A 238 16.54 -9.61 -14.36
CA ASN A 238 16.73 -8.25 -13.86
C ASN A 238 15.49 -7.75 -13.11
N GLY A 239 14.78 -8.63 -12.38
CA GLY A 239 13.62 -8.25 -11.57
C GLY A 239 14.02 -7.75 -10.18
N VAL A 240 13.23 -6.85 -9.57
CA VAL A 240 13.43 -6.36 -8.20
C VAL A 240 13.59 -7.51 -7.21
N HIS A 241 12.74 -8.53 -7.31
CA HIS A 241 12.84 -9.72 -6.47
C HIS A 241 14.24 -10.36 -6.54
N LYS A 242 14.77 -10.55 -7.75
CA LYS A 242 16.09 -11.14 -7.95
C LYS A 242 17.21 -10.24 -7.42
N VAL A 243 17.15 -8.94 -7.68
CA VAL A 243 18.12 -7.97 -7.16
C VAL A 243 18.15 -8.01 -5.63
N LEU A 244 16.99 -8.07 -4.97
CA LEU A 244 16.90 -8.20 -3.51
C LEU A 244 17.53 -9.51 -3.00
N LYS A 245 17.34 -10.63 -3.72
CA LYS A 245 17.94 -11.92 -3.35
C LYS A 245 19.46 -11.95 -3.51
N GLU A 246 19.95 -11.47 -4.66
CA GLU A 246 21.35 -11.63 -5.06
C GLU A 246 22.25 -10.49 -4.57
N GLU A 247 21.84 -9.23 -4.77
CA GLU A 247 22.66 -8.06 -4.44
C GLU A 247 22.50 -7.64 -2.96
N TYR A 248 21.33 -7.86 -2.36
CA TYR A 248 21.05 -7.52 -0.96
C TYR A 248 21.02 -8.72 0.01
N GLY A 249 21.31 -9.93 -0.48
CA GLY A 249 21.50 -11.12 0.35
C GLY A 249 20.23 -11.75 0.93
N LEU A 250 19.03 -11.38 0.45
CA LEU A 250 17.75 -11.90 0.94
C LEU A 250 17.40 -13.26 0.29
N LYS A 251 18.23 -14.28 0.50
CA LYS A 251 18.17 -15.57 -0.23
C LYS A 251 16.81 -16.28 -0.14
N ASP A 252 16.13 -16.18 0.99
CA ASP A 252 14.86 -16.85 1.25
C ASP A 252 13.63 -15.96 0.97
N LEU A 253 13.82 -14.83 0.29
CA LEU A 253 12.73 -13.90 -0.04
C LEU A 253 11.70 -14.57 -0.95
N ILE A 254 10.44 -14.56 -0.50
CA ILE A 254 9.30 -15.15 -1.19
C ILE A 254 8.64 -14.09 -2.08
N LEU A 255 8.43 -14.41 -3.36
CA LEU A 255 7.71 -13.56 -4.30
C LEU A 255 6.25 -14.00 -4.39
N ILE A 256 5.34 -13.08 -4.12
CA ILE A 256 3.90 -13.26 -4.37
C ILE A 256 3.51 -12.34 -5.51
N ARG A 257 3.22 -12.92 -6.68
CA ARG A 257 2.62 -12.16 -7.77
C ARG A 257 1.17 -11.84 -7.43
N PHE A 258 0.68 -10.65 -7.75
CA PHE A 258 -0.73 -10.32 -7.54
C PHE A 258 -1.60 -11.22 -8.40
N VAL A 259 -2.32 -12.13 -7.74
CA VAL A 259 -3.13 -13.18 -8.40
C VAL A 259 -4.17 -12.56 -9.33
N CYS A 260 -4.86 -11.50 -8.90
CA CYS A 260 -5.83 -10.81 -9.74
C CYS A 260 -5.20 -10.30 -11.04
N HIS A 261 -3.99 -9.73 -10.98
CA HIS A 261 -3.24 -9.31 -12.16
C HIS A 261 -2.80 -10.50 -13.02
N SER A 262 -2.39 -11.63 -12.41
CA SER A 262 -2.03 -12.85 -13.14
C SER A 262 -3.20 -13.43 -13.92
N LEU A 263 -4.37 -13.55 -13.28
CA LEU A 263 -5.62 -13.99 -13.92
C LEU A 263 -6.01 -13.03 -15.04
N GLN A 264 -5.86 -11.73 -14.81
CA GLN A 264 -6.17 -10.69 -15.78
C GLN A 264 -5.31 -10.76 -17.04
N LEU A 265 -3.99 -10.92 -16.87
CA LEU A 265 -3.07 -11.03 -17.98
C LEU A 265 -3.30 -12.33 -18.78
N ALA A 266 -3.56 -13.45 -18.09
CA ALA A 266 -3.88 -14.73 -18.73
C ALA A 266 -5.11 -14.60 -19.65
N VAL A 267 -6.21 -14.07 -19.12
CA VAL A 267 -7.44 -13.89 -19.89
C VAL A 267 -7.24 -12.93 -21.06
N SER A 268 -6.54 -11.81 -20.85
CA SER A 268 -6.30 -10.82 -21.91
C SER A 268 -5.45 -11.40 -23.05
N HIS A 269 -4.36 -12.09 -22.72
CA HIS A 269 -3.50 -12.76 -23.70
C HIS A 269 -4.30 -13.76 -24.55
N VAL A 270 -5.02 -14.65 -23.89
CA VAL A 270 -5.76 -15.72 -24.57
C VAL A 270 -6.93 -15.18 -25.39
N SER A 271 -7.62 -14.14 -24.92
CA SER A 271 -8.70 -13.51 -25.66
C SER A 271 -8.20 -12.91 -26.98
N ASN A 272 -7.06 -12.23 -26.95
CA ASN A 272 -6.45 -11.62 -28.14
C ASN A 272 -6.03 -12.65 -29.19
N ASP A 273 -5.60 -13.84 -28.76
CA ASP A 273 -5.12 -14.89 -29.66
C ASP A 273 -6.25 -15.74 -30.26
N THR A 274 -7.33 -15.96 -29.51
CA THR A 274 -8.32 -16.99 -29.84
C THR A 274 -9.68 -16.44 -30.24
N ILE A 275 -10.14 -15.34 -29.61
CA ILE A 275 -11.45 -14.74 -29.86
C ILE A 275 -11.34 -13.70 -30.98
N PRO A 276 -12.32 -13.63 -31.91
CA PRO A 276 -12.30 -12.59 -32.94
C PRO A 276 -12.36 -11.18 -32.35
N ARG A 277 -11.55 -10.25 -32.89
CA ARG A 277 -11.55 -8.83 -32.49
C ARG A 277 -12.92 -8.15 -32.65
N SER A 278 -13.78 -8.68 -33.52
CA SER A 278 -15.16 -8.22 -33.66
C SER A 278 -15.96 -8.36 -32.36
N VAL A 279 -15.72 -9.41 -31.56
CA VAL A 279 -16.43 -9.62 -30.31
C VAL A 279 -16.04 -8.56 -29.27
N GLU A 280 -14.75 -8.26 -29.13
CA GLU A 280 -14.27 -7.17 -28.25
C GLU A 280 -14.81 -5.80 -28.71
N TYR A 281 -14.80 -5.57 -30.03
CA TYR A 281 -15.35 -4.35 -30.63
C TYR A 281 -16.84 -4.18 -30.31
N LEU A 282 -17.64 -5.24 -30.45
CA LEU A 282 -19.07 -5.23 -30.12
C LEU A 282 -19.29 -4.79 -28.67
N VAL A 283 -18.58 -5.42 -27.74
CA VAL A 283 -18.71 -5.13 -26.30
C VAL A 283 -18.34 -3.67 -26.01
N ARG A 284 -17.21 -3.20 -26.56
CA ARG A 284 -16.72 -1.83 -26.34
C ARG A 284 -17.64 -0.78 -26.95
N GLU A 285 -18.04 -0.95 -28.20
CA GLU A 285 -18.84 0.04 -28.91
C GLU A 285 -20.29 0.11 -28.40
N THR A 286 -20.81 -0.99 -27.85
CA THR A 286 -22.09 -0.98 -27.14
C THR A 286 -22.06 -0.02 -25.95
N TYR A 287 -20.99 -0.02 -25.15
CA TYR A 287 -20.83 0.96 -24.08
C TYR A 287 -20.69 2.39 -24.63
N ASN A 288 -19.79 2.58 -25.61
CA ASN A 288 -19.51 3.90 -26.17
C ASN A 288 -20.78 4.56 -26.71
N TRP A 289 -21.64 3.79 -27.38
CA TRP A 289 -22.92 4.24 -27.91
C TRP A 289 -23.79 4.96 -26.89
N PHE A 290 -23.90 4.41 -25.67
CA PHE A 290 -24.73 4.96 -24.59
C PHE A 290 -24.00 6.00 -23.73
N SER A 291 -22.67 5.91 -23.62
CA SER A 291 -21.87 6.79 -22.76
C SER A 291 -21.91 8.27 -23.20
N VAL A 292 -22.10 8.51 -24.50
CA VAL A 292 -21.98 9.86 -25.09
C VAL A 292 -23.32 10.59 -25.19
N SER A 293 -24.46 9.89 -25.19
CA SER A 293 -25.76 10.49 -25.52
C SER A 293 -26.87 10.14 -24.51
N PRO A 294 -27.36 11.13 -23.74
CA PRO A 294 -28.59 10.99 -22.96
C PRO A 294 -29.81 10.61 -23.81
N LYS A 295 -29.93 11.16 -25.03
CA LYS A 295 -31.02 10.86 -25.96
C LYS A 295 -31.05 9.37 -26.34
N ARG A 296 -29.89 8.78 -26.64
CA ARG A 296 -29.79 7.34 -26.97
C ARG A 296 -30.15 6.46 -25.78
N ARG A 297 -29.81 6.88 -24.55
CA ARG A 297 -30.21 6.19 -23.32
C ARG A 297 -31.71 6.22 -23.11
N GLU A 298 -32.36 7.36 -23.33
CA GLU A 298 -33.83 7.46 -23.17
C GLU A 298 -34.56 6.67 -24.25
N ALA A 299 -34.09 6.71 -25.51
CA ALA A 299 -34.67 5.92 -26.59
C ALA A 299 -34.60 4.41 -26.31
N TYR A 300 -33.44 3.93 -25.86
CA TYR A 300 -33.27 2.52 -25.48
C TYR A 300 -34.13 2.14 -24.27
N LYS A 301 -34.19 3.01 -23.26
CA LYS A 301 -35.03 2.80 -22.08
C LYS A 301 -36.51 2.66 -22.45
N ALA A 302 -37.02 3.49 -23.35
CA ALA A 302 -38.41 3.38 -23.83
C ALA A 302 -38.67 2.04 -24.53
N ILE A 303 -37.73 1.59 -25.38
CA ILE A 303 -37.80 0.27 -26.02
C ILE A 303 -37.80 -0.85 -24.97
N TYR A 304 -36.87 -0.78 -24.02
CA TYR A 304 -36.72 -1.77 -22.96
C TYR A 304 -37.96 -1.87 -22.07
N GLU A 305 -38.49 -0.73 -21.61
CA GLU A 305 -39.72 -0.65 -20.80
C GLU A 305 -40.93 -1.22 -21.55
N THR A 306 -40.99 -1.03 -22.87
CA THR A 306 -42.07 -1.58 -23.71
C THR A 306 -41.99 -3.11 -23.82
N ILE A 307 -40.79 -3.67 -23.95
CA ILE A 307 -40.58 -5.12 -24.07
C ILE A 307 -40.75 -5.81 -22.71
N ASN A 308 -40.23 -5.20 -21.65
CA ASN A 308 -40.12 -5.79 -20.31
C ASN A 308 -41.14 -5.22 -19.32
N CYS A 309 -42.33 -4.84 -19.80
CA CYS A 309 -43.48 -4.46 -18.96
C CYS A 309 -43.16 -3.39 -17.87
N GLY A 310 -42.40 -2.36 -18.22
CA GLY A 310 -42.05 -1.25 -17.33
C GLY A 310 -40.78 -1.45 -16.50
N GLU A 311 -40.04 -2.53 -16.69
CA GLU A 311 -38.70 -2.70 -16.10
C GLU A 311 -37.67 -1.75 -16.71
N LYS A 312 -36.56 -1.52 -15.99
CA LYS A 312 -35.48 -0.62 -16.41
C LYS A 312 -34.27 -1.40 -16.91
N PRO A 313 -33.62 -0.95 -17.99
CA PRO A 313 -32.43 -1.63 -18.51
C PRO A 313 -31.25 -1.54 -17.53
N LEU A 314 -30.41 -2.58 -17.54
CA LEU A 314 -29.14 -2.55 -16.84
C LEU A 314 -28.16 -1.63 -17.59
N GLN A 315 -27.56 -0.68 -16.88
CA GLN A 315 -26.56 0.21 -17.45
C GLN A 315 -25.35 -0.58 -17.95
N ILE A 316 -24.98 -0.44 -19.23
CA ILE A 316 -23.73 -1.01 -19.73
C ILE A 316 -22.55 -0.26 -19.11
N THR A 317 -21.59 -0.99 -18.52
CA THR A 317 -20.40 -0.41 -17.89
C THR A 317 -19.23 -0.33 -18.85
N LYS A 318 -18.30 0.60 -18.59
CA LYS A 318 -17.10 0.77 -19.39
C LYS A 318 -16.19 -0.43 -19.23
N VAL A 319 -15.75 -1.03 -20.34
CA VAL A 319 -14.64 -1.97 -20.35
C VAL A 319 -13.33 -1.20 -20.17
N CYS A 320 -12.49 -1.66 -19.25
CA CYS A 320 -11.13 -1.15 -19.11
C CYS A 320 -10.19 -1.96 -20.00
N ALA A 321 -9.51 -1.31 -20.94
CA ALA A 321 -8.62 -1.96 -21.90
C ALA A 321 -7.48 -2.76 -21.22
N THR A 322 -7.02 -2.31 -20.05
CA THR A 322 -5.98 -2.99 -19.26
C THR A 322 -6.55 -4.00 -18.25
N ARG A 323 -7.88 -4.07 -18.08
CA ARG A 323 -8.57 -4.99 -17.16
C ARG A 323 -9.70 -5.73 -17.88
N TRP A 324 -9.36 -6.69 -18.73
CA TRP A 324 -10.25 -7.63 -19.44
C TRP A 324 -11.29 -8.35 -18.57
N LEU A 325 -11.15 -8.40 -17.24
CA LEU A 325 -12.14 -9.03 -16.36
C LEU A 325 -13.30 -8.08 -16.00
N SER A 326 -13.15 -6.78 -16.27
CA SER A 326 -14.30 -5.86 -16.36
C SER A 326 -15.26 -6.22 -17.50
N ILE A 327 -14.89 -7.16 -18.37
CA ILE A 327 -15.71 -7.62 -19.49
C ILE A 327 -16.79 -8.59 -19.04
N GLU A 328 -16.60 -9.44 -18.01
CA GLU A 328 -17.65 -10.40 -17.62
C GLU A 328 -18.98 -9.71 -17.25
N PRO A 329 -18.99 -8.69 -16.36
CA PRO A 329 -20.24 -8.01 -16.02
C PRO A 329 -20.87 -7.32 -17.24
N VAL A 330 -20.05 -6.87 -18.19
CA VAL A 330 -20.52 -6.22 -19.43
C VAL A 330 -21.11 -7.26 -20.39
N VAL A 331 -20.44 -8.39 -20.59
CA VAL A 331 -20.90 -9.51 -21.41
C VAL A 331 -22.21 -10.06 -20.86
N SER A 332 -22.30 -10.24 -19.54
CA SER A 332 -23.53 -10.67 -18.89
C SER A 332 -24.67 -9.69 -19.14
N ARG A 333 -24.45 -8.38 -18.91
CA ARG A 333 -25.46 -7.33 -19.18
C ARG A 333 -25.85 -7.21 -20.66
N ILE A 334 -24.94 -7.45 -21.58
CA ILE A 334 -25.23 -7.46 -23.03
C ILE A 334 -26.08 -8.67 -23.40
N LEU A 335 -25.76 -9.86 -22.87
CA LEU A 335 -26.51 -11.08 -23.14
C LEU A 335 -27.92 -11.03 -22.54
N ASP A 336 -28.06 -10.51 -21.31
CA ASP A 336 -29.34 -10.37 -20.62
C ASP A 336 -30.28 -9.37 -21.31
N GLN A 337 -29.74 -8.53 -22.20
CA GLN A 337 -30.49 -7.51 -22.95
C GLN A 337 -30.31 -7.65 -24.48
N TRP A 338 -29.92 -8.83 -24.96
CA TRP A 338 -29.50 -9.03 -26.35
C TRP A 338 -30.60 -8.68 -27.36
N GLY A 339 -31.84 -9.11 -27.07
CA GLY A 339 -32.99 -8.88 -27.93
C GLY A 339 -33.36 -7.41 -28.04
N GLU A 340 -33.37 -6.71 -26.90
CA GLU A 340 -33.68 -5.30 -26.75
C GLU A 340 -32.63 -4.43 -27.42
N LEU A 341 -31.34 -4.74 -27.21
CA LEU A 341 -30.23 -4.05 -27.85
C LEU A 341 -30.28 -4.22 -29.37
N ARG A 342 -30.54 -5.45 -29.86
CA ARG A 342 -30.71 -5.70 -31.30
C ARG A 342 -31.86 -4.88 -31.88
N LEU A 343 -33.01 -4.82 -31.20
CA LEU A 343 -34.15 -4.01 -31.66
C LEU A 343 -33.82 -2.52 -31.66
N HIS A 344 -33.16 -2.03 -30.60
CA HIS A 344 -32.71 -0.64 -30.52
C HIS A 344 -31.84 -0.24 -31.71
N PHE A 345 -30.84 -1.05 -32.05
CA PHE A 345 -29.98 -0.76 -33.20
C PHE A 345 -30.72 -0.90 -34.54
N SER A 346 -31.71 -1.80 -34.64
CA SER A 346 -32.59 -1.89 -35.82
C SER A 346 -33.39 -0.60 -36.05
N VAL A 347 -34.09 -0.12 -35.02
CA VAL A 347 -34.88 1.12 -35.08
C VAL A 347 -33.98 2.33 -35.33
N THR A 348 -32.82 2.38 -34.67
CA THR A 348 -31.89 3.51 -34.82
C THR A 348 -31.23 3.53 -36.20
N LYS A 349 -30.92 2.37 -36.79
CA LYS A 349 -30.44 2.25 -38.17
C LYS A 349 -31.41 2.90 -39.16
N SER A 350 -32.72 2.65 -39.00
CA SER A 350 -33.76 3.19 -39.88
C SER A 350 -34.06 4.68 -39.65
N SER A 351 -33.83 5.20 -38.44
CA SER A 351 -34.26 6.55 -38.06
C SER A 351 -33.15 7.62 -38.05
N GLU A 352 -31.91 7.26 -37.69
CA GLU A 352 -30.81 8.23 -37.53
C GLU A 352 -29.75 8.17 -38.65
N HIS A 353 -29.91 7.29 -39.66
CA HIS A 353 -28.92 7.06 -40.74
C HIS A 353 -27.47 6.98 -40.24
N CYS A 354 -27.28 6.38 -39.06
CA CYS A 354 -25.99 6.31 -38.38
C CYS A 354 -25.27 5.01 -38.75
N TYR A 355 -24.12 5.11 -39.42
CA TYR A 355 -23.32 3.94 -39.81
C TYR A 355 -22.96 3.05 -38.60
N MET A 356 -22.64 3.65 -37.45
CA MET A 356 -22.33 2.86 -36.24
C MET A 356 -23.54 2.04 -35.75
N ALA A 357 -24.77 2.56 -35.87
CA ALA A 357 -25.97 1.79 -35.55
C ALA A 357 -26.17 0.62 -36.51
N GLU A 358 -25.85 0.81 -37.79
CA GLU A 358 -25.90 -0.26 -38.79
C GLU A 358 -24.86 -1.35 -38.52
N VAL A 359 -23.62 -0.96 -38.20
CA VAL A 359 -22.56 -1.90 -37.80
C VAL A 359 -22.98 -2.69 -36.56
N LEU A 360 -23.41 -2.02 -35.50
CA LEU A 360 -23.86 -2.68 -34.26
C LEU A 360 -25.06 -3.60 -34.54
N TYR A 361 -26.05 -3.16 -35.31
CA TYR A 361 -27.18 -4.00 -35.69
C TYR A 361 -26.72 -5.28 -36.43
N SER A 362 -25.79 -5.15 -37.38
CA SER A 362 -25.22 -6.30 -38.08
C SER A 362 -24.53 -7.26 -37.13
N MET A 363 -23.77 -6.75 -36.15
CA MET A 363 -23.05 -7.57 -35.18
C MET A 363 -24.00 -8.28 -34.19
N TYR A 364 -25.07 -7.60 -33.75
CA TYR A 364 -26.13 -8.19 -32.93
C TYR A 364 -27.03 -9.18 -33.70
N SER A 365 -26.98 -9.14 -35.03
CA SER A 365 -27.69 -10.07 -35.91
C SER A 365 -26.85 -11.29 -36.31
N ASP A 366 -25.54 -11.25 -36.05
CA ASP A 366 -24.62 -12.36 -36.34
C ASP A 366 -24.69 -13.42 -35.23
N PRO A 367 -25.13 -14.65 -35.55
CA PRO A 367 -25.25 -15.74 -34.57
C PRO A 367 -23.91 -16.17 -33.97
N GLN A 368 -22.78 -15.95 -34.63
CA GLN A 368 -21.47 -16.29 -34.08
C GLN A 368 -21.13 -15.42 -32.86
N ASN A 369 -21.46 -14.13 -32.89
CA ASN A 369 -21.13 -13.19 -31.82
C ASN A 369 -21.85 -13.52 -30.50
N ILE A 370 -23.15 -13.84 -30.55
CA ILE A 370 -23.88 -14.26 -29.34
C ILE A 370 -23.33 -15.58 -28.80
N LEU A 371 -22.89 -16.49 -29.67
CA LEU A 371 -22.34 -17.78 -29.25
C LEU A 371 -20.96 -17.60 -28.57
N TYR A 372 -20.08 -16.75 -29.10
CA TYR A 372 -18.83 -16.37 -28.44
C TYR A 372 -19.07 -15.70 -27.07
N LEU A 373 -20.00 -14.76 -26.99
CA LEU A 373 -20.33 -14.09 -25.73
C LEU A 373 -20.91 -15.06 -24.70
N THR A 374 -21.73 -16.02 -25.13
CA THR A 374 -22.29 -17.06 -24.26
C THR A 374 -21.19 -17.94 -23.67
N PHE A 375 -20.20 -18.34 -24.48
CA PHE A 375 -19.00 -19.03 -24.00
C PHE A 375 -18.22 -18.19 -23.00
N LEU A 376 -17.94 -16.93 -23.34
CA LEU A 376 -17.18 -16.01 -22.50
C LEU A 376 -17.88 -15.74 -21.16
N LYS A 377 -19.20 -15.57 -21.12
CA LYS A 377 -19.98 -15.41 -19.87
C LYS A 377 -19.67 -16.53 -18.89
N SER A 378 -19.64 -17.78 -19.38
CA SER A 378 -19.41 -18.94 -18.52
C SER A 378 -17.98 -19.00 -17.99
N VAL A 379 -16.97 -18.89 -18.86
CA VAL A 379 -15.56 -19.03 -18.45
C VAL A 379 -15.08 -17.82 -17.66
N LEU A 380 -15.41 -16.60 -18.09
CA LEU A 380 -15.02 -15.40 -17.36
C LEU A 380 -15.74 -15.28 -16.01
N GLY A 381 -16.95 -15.82 -15.88
CA GLY A 381 -17.69 -15.90 -14.62
C GLY A 381 -16.92 -16.67 -13.54
N GLU A 382 -16.31 -17.80 -13.90
CA GLU A 382 -15.48 -18.59 -12.98
C GLU A 382 -14.22 -17.83 -12.56
N VAL A 383 -13.52 -17.19 -13.50
CA VAL A 383 -12.33 -16.38 -13.18
C VAL A 383 -12.69 -15.22 -12.27
N GLN A 384 -13.84 -14.58 -12.49
CA GLN A 384 -14.32 -13.47 -11.67
C GLN A 384 -14.67 -13.90 -10.24
N LEU A 385 -15.18 -15.12 -10.05
CA LEU A 385 -15.42 -15.67 -8.70
C LEU A 385 -14.11 -15.84 -7.93
N ALA A 386 -13.06 -16.36 -8.57
CA ALA A 386 -11.75 -16.46 -7.94
C ALA A 386 -11.22 -15.07 -7.53
N ILE A 387 -11.31 -14.07 -8.39
CA ILE A 387 -10.85 -12.71 -8.08
C ILE A 387 -11.59 -12.10 -6.90
N LYS A 388 -12.92 -12.21 -6.88
CA LYS A 388 -13.72 -11.73 -5.76
C LYS A 388 -13.30 -12.37 -4.43
N ALA A 389 -12.86 -13.63 -4.45
CA ALA A 389 -12.31 -14.27 -3.26
C ALA A 389 -10.99 -13.62 -2.81
N PHE A 390 -10.10 -13.27 -3.75
CA PHE A 390 -8.84 -12.57 -3.47
C PHE A 390 -9.03 -11.10 -3.08
N GLU A 391 -10.11 -10.45 -3.51
CA GLU A 391 -10.45 -9.06 -3.17
C GLU A 391 -11.26 -8.95 -1.85
N GLY A 392 -11.65 -10.07 -1.25
CA GLY A 392 -12.48 -10.11 -0.05
C GLY A 392 -11.81 -9.48 1.19
N GLU A 393 -12.63 -9.01 2.13
CA GLU A 393 -12.15 -8.39 3.38
C GLU A 393 -11.70 -9.42 4.43
N GLN A 394 -12.32 -10.60 4.45
CA GLN A 394 -11.95 -11.72 5.34
C GLN A 394 -11.47 -12.90 4.52
N ILE A 395 -10.15 -13.08 4.47
CA ILE A 395 -9.51 -14.06 3.61
C ILE A 395 -8.94 -15.19 4.47
N ASP A 396 -9.38 -16.41 4.15
CA ASP A 396 -8.73 -17.64 4.62
C ASP A 396 -7.83 -18.17 3.48
N PRO A 397 -6.49 -18.22 3.67
CA PRO A 397 -5.57 -18.69 2.65
C PRO A 397 -5.90 -20.08 2.09
N LEU A 398 -6.50 -20.98 2.89
CA LEU A 398 -6.92 -22.30 2.40
C LEU A 398 -8.04 -22.18 1.36
N LYS A 399 -9.04 -21.35 1.64
CA LYS A 399 -10.15 -21.12 0.72
C LYS A 399 -9.68 -20.44 -0.56
N LEU A 400 -8.62 -19.63 -0.48
CA LEU A 400 -7.97 -19.06 -1.67
C LEU A 400 -7.23 -20.12 -2.50
N LEU A 401 -6.49 -21.02 -1.85
CA LEU A 401 -5.83 -22.14 -2.51
C LEU A 401 -6.85 -23.00 -3.26
N ASP A 402 -7.92 -23.39 -2.57
CA ASP A 402 -9.00 -24.18 -3.15
C ASP A 402 -9.68 -23.45 -4.30
N SER A 403 -9.86 -22.13 -4.21
CA SER A 403 -10.43 -21.30 -5.28
C SER A 403 -9.57 -21.34 -6.54
N LEU A 404 -8.24 -21.23 -6.42
CA LEU A 404 -7.33 -21.31 -7.57
C LEU A 404 -7.26 -22.71 -8.16
N VAL A 405 -7.13 -23.73 -7.32
CA VAL A 405 -7.08 -25.12 -7.76
C VAL A 405 -8.39 -25.52 -8.44
N SER A 406 -9.53 -25.10 -7.88
CA SER A 406 -10.86 -25.36 -8.46
C SER A 406 -11.03 -24.63 -9.78
N LEU A 407 -10.57 -23.38 -9.91
CA LEU A 407 -10.60 -22.65 -11.18
C LEU A 407 -9.84 -23.41 -12.28
N ILE A 408 -8.59 -23.81 -12.02
CA ILE A 408 -7.76 -24.51 -13.00
C ILE A 408 -8.40 -25.85 -13.39
N LYS A 409 -8.89 -26.63 -12.41
CA LYS A 409 -9.56 -27.91 -12.66
C LYS A 409 -10.87 -27.73 -13.43
N SER A 410 -11.68 -26.75 -13.08
CA SER A 410 -12.97 -26.50 -13.72
C SER A 410 -12.81 -26.06 -15.17
N VAL A 411 -11.95 -25.05 -15.43
CA VAL A 411 -11.66 -24.59 -16.80
C VAL A 411 -11.10 -25.72 -17.66
N SER A 412 -10.14 -26.49 -17.15
CA SER A 412 -9.52 -27.59 -17.90
C SER A 412 -10.50 -28.75 -18.17
N SER A 413 -11.41 -29.06 -17.24
CA SER A 413 -12.38 -30.16 -17.38
C SER A 413 -13.30 -30.03 -18.60
N ARG A 414 -13.51 -28.80 -19.11
CA ARG A 414 -14.32 -28.52 -20.31
C ARG A 414 -13.73 -29.12 -21.59
N VAL A 415 -12.41 -29.28 -21.63
CA VAL A 415 -11.68 -29.78 -22.81
C VAL A 415 -10.98 -31.12 -22.59
N LEU A 416 -10.76 -31.52 -21.34
CA LEU A 416 -10.10 -32.77 -21.02
C LEU A 416 -11.00 -34.00 -21.22
N ASN A 417 -10.39 -35.12 -21.59
CA ASN A 417 -11.04 -36.41 -21.55
C ASN A 417 -11.32 -36.79 -20.07
N PRO A 418 -12.58 -37.07 -19.66
CA PRO A 418 -12.92 -37.43 -18.29
C PRO A 418 -12.19 -38.68 -17.76
N LEU A 419 -11.69 -39.54 -18.67
CA LEU A 419 -10.94 -40.75 -18.35
C LEU A 419 -9.42 -40.51 -18.22
N ALA A 420 -8.95 -39.30 -18.51
CA ALA A 420 -7.53 -38.97 -18.39
C ALA A 420 -7.13 -38.81 -16.92
N ASN A 421 -6.18 -39.63 -16.45
CA ASN A 421 -5.59 -39.49 -15.13
C ASN A 421 -4.40 -38.53 -15.19
N ILE A 422 -4.66 -37.22 -15.04
CA ILE A 422 -3.63 -36.19 -15.06
C ILE A 422 -3.73 -35.23 -13.88
N ASP A 423 -2.57 -34.81 -13.38
CA ASP A 423 -2.47 -33.66 -12.48
C ASP A 423 -2.34 -32.39 -13.31
N VAL A 424 -3.47 -31.70 -13.51
CA VAL A 424 -3.55 -30.46 -14.30
C VAL A 424 -2.62 -29.38 -13.75
N LEU A 425 -2.23 -29.44 -12.47
CA LEU A 425 -1.30 -28.46 -11.90
C LEU A 425 0.16 -28.69 -12.33
N LYS A 426 0.53 -29.92 -12.73
CA LYS A 426 1.94 -30.32 -12.92
C LYS A 426 2.34 -30.59 -14.36
N GLY A 427 1.42 -31.00 -15.24
CA GLY A 427 1.75 -31.47 -16.59
C GLY A 427 0.91 -30.84 -17.71
N PRO A 428 1.44 -30.73 -18.95
CA PRO A 428 0.70 -30.22 -20.11
C PRO A 428 -0.57 -31.01 -20.36
N ILE A 429 -1.62 -30.33 -20.80
CA ILE A 429 -2.95 -30.92 -21.02
C ILE A 429 -3.19 -31.35 -22.47
N ASP A 430 -2.34 -30.89 -23.40
CA ASP A 430 -2.53 -31.00 -24.84
C ASP A 430 -2.69 -32.46 -25.34
N GLY A 431 -2.04 -33.42 -24.67
CA GLY A 431 -2.15 -34.85 -24.98
C GLY A 431 -3.43 -35.54 -24.48
N TYR A 432 -4.28 -34.83 -23.74
CA TYR A 432 -5.43 -35.39 -23.01
C TYR A 432 -6.76 -34.73 -23.39
N ILE A 433 -6.78 -33.97 -24.48
CA ILE A 433 -7.97 -33.27 -24.96
C ILE A 433 -9.01 -34.28 -25.48
N SER A 434 -10.26 -34.10 -25.05
CA SER A 434 -11.40 -34.89 -25.51
C SER A 434 -11.64 -34.67 -27.01
N PRO A 435 -11.94 -35.72 -27.79
CA PRO A 435 -12.36 -35.56 -29.19
C PRO A 435 -13.70 -34.82 -29.31
N LYS A 436 -14.50 -34.79 -28.23
CA LYS A 436 -15.74 -34.02 -28.13
C LYS A 436 -15.73 -33.21 -26.83
N PRO A 437 -15.09 -32.02 -26.81
CA PRO A 437 -15.11 -31.12 -25.67
C PRO A 437 -16.54 -30.70 -25.32
N TYR A 438 -16.77 -30.33 -24.06
CA TYR A 438 -18.05 -29.82 -23.57
C TYR A 438 -17.86 -28.42 -23.01
N LEU A 439 -18.38 -27.41 -23.70
CA LEU A 439 -18.15 -26.01 -23.35
C LEU A 439 -19.20 -25.44 -22.39
N GLY A 440 -20.15 -26.29 -21.94
CA GLY A 440 -21.18 -25.95 -20.97
C GLY A 440 -22.57 -25.85 -21.59
N TYR A 441 -23.61 -26.17 -20.80
CA TYR A 441 -24.98 -26.31 -21.28
C TYR A 441 -25.51 -25.08 -22.02
N LEU A 442 -25.24 -23.88 -21.52
CA LEU A 442 -25.69 -22.63 -22.17
C LEU A 442 -25.10 -22.47 -23.57
N PHE A 443 -23.83 -22.83 -23.77
CA PHE A 443 -23.19 -22.77 -25.08
C PHE A 443 -23.81 -23.81 -26.03
N GLU A 444 -23.90 -25.07 -25.59
CA GLU A 444 -24.44 -26.16 -26.43
C GLU A 444 -25.91 -25.93 -26.81
N SER A 445 -26.75 -25.49 -25.86
CA SER A 445 -28.16 -25.15 -26.13
C SER A 445 -28.25 -23.99 -27.11
N LYS A 446 -27.45 -22.93 -26.91
CA LYS A 446 -27.45 -21.77 -27.79
C LYS A 446 -26.97 -22.12 -29.20
N ALA A 447 -25.93 -22.95 -29.33
CA ALA A 447 -25.47 -23.44 -30.63
C ALA A 447 -26.57 -24.22 -31.37
N ALA A 448 -27.27 -25.11 -30.67
CA ALA A 448 -28.37 -25.89 -31.23
C ALA A 448 -29.56 -25.01 -31.67
N GLU A 449 -29.87 -23.94 -30.93
CA GLU A 449 -30.93 -22.98 -31.25
C GLU A 449 -30.62 -22.09 -32.48
N LEU A 450 -29.34 -21.76 -32.71
CA LEU A 450 -28.94 -20.79 -33.74
C LEU A 450 -28.88 -21.36 -35.15
N HIS A 451 -28.88 -22.70 -35.30
CA HIS A 451 -28.81 -23.39 -36.60
C HIS A 451 -27.72 -22.82 -37.55
N LEU A 452 -26.51 -22.63 -37.00
CA LEU A 452 -25.37 -22.10 -37.73
C LEU A 452 -24.99 -23.00 -38.92
N VAL A 453 -24.32 -22.41 -39.92
CA VAL A 453 -23.69 -23.19 -40.98
C VAL A 453 -22.61 -24.09 -40.33
N PRO A 454 -22.50 -25.38 -40.70
CA PRO A 454 -21.60 -26.32 -40.02
C PRO A 454 -20.14 -25.87 -39.94
N GLU A 455 -19.65 -25.14 -40.94
CA GLU A 455 -18.29 -24.60 -40.94
C GLU A 455 -18.11 -23.45 -39.94
N ASP A 456 -19.11 -22.57 -39.80
CA ASP A 456 -19.09 -21.47 -38.82
C ASP A 456 -19.15 -22.02 -37.39
N GLU A 457 -20.04 -22.98 -37.14
CA GLU A 457 -20.15 -23.64 -35.83
C GLU A 457 -18.82 -24.32 -35.45
N LYS A 458 -18.20 -25.05 -36.39
CA LYS A 458 -16.89 -25.68 -36.19
C LYS A 458 -15.79 -24.65 -35.91
N ASN A 459 -15.82 -23.51 -36.58
CA ASN A 459 -14.85 -22.43 -36.36
C ASN A 459 -15.01 -21.75 -35.01
N VAL A 460 -16.25 -21.51 -34.56
CA VAL A 460 -16.54 -21.02 -33.21
C VAL A 460 -16.06 -22.03 -32.17
N LEU A 461 -16.45 -23.30 -32.31
CA LEU A 461 -16.04 -24.37 -31.40
C LEU A 461 -14.51 -24.49 -31.30
N LYS A 462 -13.81 -24.51 -32.43
CA LYS A 462 -12.34 -24.58 -32.48
C LYS A 462 -11.70 -23.44 -31.69
N ARG A 463 -12.19 -22.22 -31.85
CA ARG A 463 -11.67 -21.03 -31.13
C ARG A 463 -11.97 -21.08 -29.63
N CYS A 464 -13.17 -21.49 -29.23
CA CYS A 464 -13.52 -21.64 -27.81
C CYS A 464 -12.76 -22.77 -27.11
N VAL A 465 -12.50 -23.88 -27.81
CA VAL A 465 -11.63 -24.97 -27.32
C VAL A 465 -10.19 -24.47 -27.18
N ALA A 466 -9.66 -23.78 -28.20
CA ALA A 466 -8.34 -23.18 -28.14
C ALA A 466 -8.21 -22.16 -26.99
N PHE A 467 -9.23 -21.33 -26.76
CA PHE A 467 -9.29 -20.42 -25.62
C PHE A 467 -9.14 -21.17 -24.30
N THR A 468 -9.91 -22.24 -24.11
CA THR A 468 -9.90 -23.01 -22.85
C THR A 468 -8.55 -23.69 -22.59
N ILE A 469 -7.93 -24.24 -23.65
CA ILE A 469 -6.61 -24.86 -23.56
C ILE A 469 -5.55 -23.82 -23.20
N SER A 470 -5.50 -22.73 -23.97
CA SER A 470 -4.52 -21.67 -23.75
C SER A 470 -4.68 -20.99 -22.38
N LEU A 471 -5.92 -20.77 -21.92
CA LEU A 471 -6.19 -20.25 -20.58
C LEU A 471 -5.68 -21.20 -19.50
N THR A 472 -5.97 -22.50 -19.62
CA THR A 472 -5.46 -23.49 -18.65
C THR A 472 -3.93 -23.46 -18.59
N ASN A 473 -3.26 -23.40 -19.73
CA ASN A 473 -1.80 -23.35 -19.80
C ASN A 473 -1.23 -22.05 -19.21
N GLU A 474 -1.81 -20.89 -19.53
CA GLU A 474 -1.41 -19.60 -18.94
C GLU A 474 -1.58 -19.58 -17.41
N LEU A 475 -2.68 -20.12 -16.88
CA LEU A 475 -2.91 -20.21 -15.43
C LEU A 475 -1.85 -21.08 -14.75
N ARG A 476 -1.51 -22.23 -15.34
CA ARG A 476 -0.51 -23.17 -14.82
C ARG A 476 0.90 -22.58 -14.79
N VAL A 477 1.25 -21.75 -15.77
CA VAL A 477 2.57 -21.11 -15.85
C VAL A 477 2.66 -19.91 -14.90
N ARG A 478 1.57 -19.17 -14.70
CA ARG A 478 1.59 -17.92 -13.93
C ARG A 478 1.39 -18.07 -12.43
N LEU A 479 0.70 -19.13 -11.98
CA LEU A 479 0.30 -19.31 -10.58
C LEU A 479 1.11 -20.32 -9.72
N PRO A 480 2.18 -21.03 -10.19
CA PRO A 480 2.77 -22.10 -9.38
C PRO A 480 3.39 -21.57 -8.08
N ASP A 481 4.14 -20.48 -8.14
CA ASP A 481 4.75 -19.84 -6.95
C ASP A 481 3.68 -19.35 -5.96
N ASN A 482 2.56 -18.82 -6.46
CA ASN A 482 1.42 -18.41 -5.64
C ASN A 482 0.74 -19.59 -4.96
N ILE A 483 0.54 -20.68 -5.69
CA ILE A 483 -0.05 -21.92 -5.16
C ILE A 483 0.87 -22.50 -4.07
N GLU A 484 2.19 -22.52 -4.30
CA GLU A 484 3.16 -23.00 -3.31
C GLU A 484 3.14 -22.13 -2.04
N ALA A 485 3.13 -20.81 -2.15
CA ALA A 485 3.04 -19.93 -0.99
C ALA A 485 1.72 -20.11 -0.21
N LEU A 486 0.60 -20.27 -0.92
CA LEU A 486 -0.69 -20.58 -0.31
C LEU A 486 -0.70 -21.95 0.35
N GLN A 487 0.01 -22.94 -0.20
CA GLN A 487 0.21 -24.24 0.44
C GLN A 487 1.00 -24.11 1.75
N TYR A 488 2.09 -23.32 1.79
CA TYR A 488 2.80 -23.07 3.04
C TYR A 488 1.93 -22.39 4.10
N MET A 489 1.14 -21.39 3.72
CA MET A 489 0.17 -20.76 4.63
C MET A 489 -0.92 -21.74 5.08
N SER A 490 -1.35 -22.65 4.21
CA SER A 490 -2.43 -23.60 4.48
C SER A 490 -2.11 -24.62 5.58
N VAL A 491 -0.83 -24.94 5.75
CA VAL A 491 -0.37 -25.82 6.85
C VAL A 491 -0.87 -25.29 8.18
N PHE A 492 -0.90 -23.97 8.36
CA PHE A 492 -1.32 -23.31 9.59
C PHE A 492 -2.83 -23.07 9.66
N ASN A 493 -3.65 -23.54 8.72
CA ASN A 493 -5.10 -23.46 8.91
C ASN A 493 -5.53 -24.25 10.16
N VAL A 494 -6.53 -23.76 10.88
CA VAL A 494 -6.99 -24.38 12.14
C VAL A 494 -7.42 -25.84 11.97
N GLU A 495 -8.11 -26.19 10.88
CA GLU A 495 -8.55 -27.56 10.61
C GLU A 495 -7.37 -28.49 10.35
N GLU A 496 -6.42 -28.06 9.52
CA GLU A 496 -5.16 -28.79 9.25
C GLU A 496 -4.31 -28.93 10.53
N THR A 497 -4.25 -27.86 11.33
CA THR A 497 -3.49 -27.80 12.57
C THR A 497 -4.09 -28.66 13.67
N LEU A 498 -5.37 -29.01 13.64
CA LEU A 498 -5.99 -29.83 14.68
C LEU A 498 -6.14 -31.31 14.29
N LYS A 499 -5.71 -31.71 13.08
CA LYS A 499 -5.68 -33.13 12.67
C LYS A 499 -4.81 -33.97 13.59
N HIS A 500 -5.28 -35.17 13.95
CA HIS A 500 -4.51 -36.13 14.77
C HIS A 500 -3.32 -36.72 14.01
N SER A 501 -3.47 -36.99 12.71
CA SER A 501 -2.42 -37.52 11.85
C SER A 501 -1.91 -36.42 10.94
N LYS A 502 -0.65 -35.99 11.15
CA LYS A 502 0.00 -34.94 10.37
C LYS A 502 1.36 -35.42 9.88
N SER A 503 1.68 -35.17 8.63
CA SER A 503 3.04 -35.37 8.12
C SER A 503 3.93 -34.20 8.59
N PRO A 504 5.11 -34.48 9.18
CA PRO A 504 6.04 -33.42 9.60
C PRO A 504 6.78 -32.77 8.41
N GLY A 505 6.73 -33.35 7.22
CA GLY A 505 7.52 -32.89 6.08
C GLY A 505 7.25 -31.45 5.65
N GLU A 506 5.98 -31.01 5.67
CA GLU A 506 5.65 -29.64 5.26
C GLU A 506 6.06 -28.60 6.30
N ILE A 507 5.86 -28.89 7.60
CA ILE A 507 6.30 -27.96 8.67
C ILE A 507 7.83 -27.89 8.74
N GLU A 508 8.53 -28.98 8.44
CA GLU A 508 9.99 -29.00 8.34
C GLU A 508 10.51 -28.10 7.21
N LYS A 509 9.88 -28.16 6.02
CA LYS A 509 10.21 -27.28 4.89
C LYS A 509 10.00 -25.81 5.26
N ILE A 510 8.88 -25.48 5.89
CA ILE A 510 8.57 -24.11 6.33
C ILE A 510 9.60 -23.62 7.36
N ALA A 511 9.95 -24.44 8.35
CA ALA A 511 10.92 -24.05 9.36
C ALA A 511 12.33 -23.83 8.77
N LYS A 512 12.73 -24.65 7.78
CA LYS A 512 13.97 -24.44 7.02
C LYS A 512 13.94 -23.15 6.21
N LEU A 513 12.82 -22.86 5.54
CA LEU A 513 12.63 -21.64 4.76
C LEU A 513 12.71 -20.38 5.64
N LEU A 514 12.23 -20.45 6.87
CA LEU A 514 12.33 -19.38 7.87
C LEU A 514 13.71 -19.27 8.54
N GLY A 515 14.67 -20.11 8.16
CA GLY A 515 16.05 -20.04 8.65
C GLY A 515 16.24 -20.57 10.08
N TYR A 516 15.33 -21.39 10.60
CA TYR A 516 15.48 -21.99 11.94
C TYR A 516 16.63 -23.02 11.97
N SER A 517 17.32 -23.09 13.09
CA SER A 517 18.37 -24.10 13.33
C SER A 517 17.78 -25.50 13.48
N PRO A 518 18.56 -26.58 13.27
CA PRO A 518 18.06 -27.96 13.41
C PRO A 518 17.39 -28.25 14.77
N ALA A 519 17.89 -27.65 15.86
CA ALA A 519 17.30 -27.80 17.19
C ALA A 519 15.96 -27.06 17.32
N GLU A 520 15.81 -25.88 16.73
CA GLU A 520 14.54 -25.16 16.69
C GLU A 520 13.53 -25.86 15.79
N ILE A 521 13.96 -26.42 14.66
CA ILE A 521 13.10 -27.22 13.78
C ILE A 521 12.52 -28.43 14.53
N ASP A 522 13.35 -29.15 15.28
CA ASP A 522 12.88 -30.29 16.10
C ASP A 522 11.82 -29.85 17.12
N LYS A 523 12.05 -28.72 17.82
CA LYS A 523 11.06 -28.13 18.73
C LYS A 523 9.75 -27.76 18.02
N ILE A 524 9.82 -27.08 16.88
CA ILE A 524 8.65 -26.67 16.10
C ILE A 524 7.84 -27.90 15.69
N ILE A 525 8.50 -28.97 15.23
CA ILE A 525 7.83 -30.22 14.85
C ILE A 525 7.15 -30.87 16.06
N GLN A 526 7.81 -30.89 17.22
CA GLN A 526 7.22 -31.45 18.45
C GLN A 526 5.99 -30.63 18.90
N GLN A 527 6.10 -29.31 18.92
CA GLN A 527 5.00 -28.39 19.20
C GLN A 527 3.83 -28.59 18.22
N TRP A 528 4.14 -28.71 16.93
CA TRP A 528 3.16 -28.94 15.86
C TRP A 528 2.39 -30.24 16.06
N ARG A 529 3.06 -31.30 16.50
CA ARG A 529 2.41 -32.58 16.79
C ARG A 529 1.58 -32.50 18.06
N ALA A 530 2.03 -31.80 19.10
CA ALA A 530 1.36 -31.74 20.40
C ALA A 530 0.18 -30.76 20.44
N ILE A 531 0.09 -29.80 19.53
CA ILE A 531 -0.88 -28.69 19.62
C ILE A 531 -2.35 -29.14 19.74
N HIS A 532 -2.72 -30.24 19.09
CA HIS A 532 -4.09 -30.78 19.11
C HIS A 532 -4.47 -31.44 20.45
N LEU A 533 -3.50 -31.67 21.35
CA LEU A 533 -3.75 -32.23 22.69
C LEU A 533 -4.29 -31.16 23.66
N SER A 534 -4.13 -29.89 23.32
CA SER A 534 -4.67 -28.76 24.08
C SER A 534 -6.07 -28.39 23.58
N LYS A 535 -6.90 -27.85 24.48
CA LYS A 535 -8.24 -27.37 24.14
C LYS A 535 -8.19 -25.88 23.78
N TRP A 536 -8.65 -25.56 22.57
CA TRP A 536 -8.64 -24.19 22.02
C TRP A 536 -10.06 -23.65 21.88
N ASN A 537 -10.23 -22.33 22.04
CA ASN A 537 -11.52 -21.67 21.90
C ASN A 537 -11.76 -21.24 20.44
N GLU A 538 -10.74 -20.66 19.80
CA GLU A 538 -10.80 -20.19 18.42
C GLU A 538 -10.55 -21.35 17.44
N THR A 539 -11.60 -22.07 17.06
CA THR A 539 -11.50 -23.24 16.17
C THR A 539 -12.00 -22.99 14.75
N LYS A 540 -12.46 -21.78 14.44
CA LYS A 540 -13.06 -21.41 13.14
C LYS A 540 -12.32 -20.32 12.39
N ASN A 541 -11.57 -19.47 13.10
CA ASN A 541 -10.82 -18.38 12.50
C ASN A 541 -9.32 -18.65 12.67
N THR A 542 -8.61 -18.89 11.58
CA THR A 542 -7.18 -19.18 11.60
C THR A 542 -6.35 -18.07 12.27
N LEU A 543 -6.63 -16.80 11.98
CA LEU A 543 -5.90 -15.70 12.60
C LEU A 543 -6.21 -15.61 14.10
N GLY A 544 -7.48 -15.77 14.49
CA GLY A 544 -7.91 -15.83 15.89
C GLY A 544 -7.25 -16.97 16.65
N PHE A 545 -7.19 -18.16 16.04
CA PHE A 545 -6.54 -19.35 16.58
C PHE A 545 -5.06 -19.12 16.88
N TRP A 546 -4.29 -18.59 15.91
CA TRP A 546 -2.87 -18.30 16.14
C TRP A 546 -2.65 -17.15 17.11
N SER A 547 -3.61 -16.24 17.23
CA SER A 547 -3.59 -15.18 18.25
C SER A 547 -3.83 -15.74 19.65
N GLU A 548 -4.70 -16.74 19.79
CA GLU A 548 -4.90 -17.49 21.04
C GLU A 548 -3.61 -18.24 21.43
N ILE A 549 -3.00 -18.97 20.48
CA ILE A 549 -1.75 -19.73 20.71
C ILE A 549 -0.58 -18.80 21.07
N TRP A 550 -0.47 -17.65 20.41
CA TRP A 550 0.57 -16.66 20.73
C TRP A 550 0.49 -16.17 22.18
N LYS A 551 -0.73 -15.95 22.67
CA LYS A 551 -1.02 -15.52 24.05
C LYS A 551 -1.01 -16.65 25.07
N PHE A 552 -1.03 -17.90 24.61
CA PHE A 552 -1.17 -19.04 25.49
C PHE A 552 -0.02 -19.09 26.50
N ARG A 553 -0.37 -19.33 27.76
CA ARG A 553 0.57 -19.49 28.87
C ARG A 553 0.16 -20.72 29.67
N ASP A 554 1.12 -21.57 29.96
CA ASP A 554 0.93 -22.74 30.81
C ASP A 554 0.97 -22.36 32.31
N ALA A 555 0.94 -23.36 33.18
CA ALA A 555 1.00 -23.16 34.63
C ALA A 555 2.32 -22.51 35.12
N ALA A 556 3.37 -22.49 34.28
CA ALA A 556 4.66 -21.86 34.57
C ALA A 556 4.78 -20.46 33.93
N ASP A 557 3.70 -19.93 33.34
CA ASP A 557 3.68 -18.67 32.60
C ASP A 557 4.62 -18.66 31.37
N ILE A 558 4.83 -19.84 30.77
CA ILE A 558 5.61 -20.02 29.55
C ILE A 558 4.66 -20.39 28.41
N ASN A 559 4.98 -19.98 27.18
CA ASN A 559 4.27 -20.47 26.00
C ASN A 559 4.95 -21.75 25.48
N PRO A 560 4.40 -22.95 25.71
CA PRO A 560 4.96 -24.21 25.20
C PRO A 560 4.95 -24.30 23.66
N PHE A 561 4.24 -23.44 22.96
CA PHE A 561 4.12 -23.40 21.49
C PHE A 561 4.81 -22.18 20.88
N GLN A 562 5.74 -21.53 21.59
CA GLN A 562 6.31 -20.24 21.18
C GLN A 562 6.96 -20.27 19.79
N GLU A 563 7.88 -21.20 19.53
CA GLU A 563 8.61 -21.29 18.26
C GLU A 563 7.66 -21.60 17.09
N LEU A 564 6.68 -22.48 17.30
CA LEU A 564 5.64 -22.78 16.32
C LEU A 564 4.75 -21.57 16.06
N ALA A 565 4.34 -20.84 17.10
CA ALA A 565 3.54 -19.63 16.96
C ALA A 565 4.29 -18.56 16.15
N MET A 566 5.59 -18.39 16.40
CA MET A 566 6.48 -17.51 15.63
C MET A 566 6.57 -17.92 14.16
N ALA A 567 6.71 -19.22 13.88
CA ALA A 567 6.73 -19.72 12.51
C ALA A 567 5.39 -19.48 11.80
N ALA A 568 4.27 -19.74 12.48
CA ALA A 568 2.93 -19.56 11.94
C ALA A 568 2.63 -18.09 11.62
N VAL A 569 2.86 -17.16 12.56
CA VAL A 569 2.59 -15.73 12.33
C VAL A 569 3.52 -15.15 11.27
N SER A 570 4.76 -15.64 11.18
CA SER A 570 5.68 -15.28 10.10
C SER A 570 5.10 -15.70 8.75
N MET A 571 4.65 -16.95 8.59
CA MET A 571 4.09 -17.38 7.31
C MET A 571 2.76 -16.73 6.97
N LEU A 572 1.88 -16.53 7.95
CA LEU A 572 0.58 -15.86 7.75
C LEU A 572 0.73 -14.35 7.47
N SER A 573 1.91 -13.77 7.72
CA SER A 573 2.27 -12.41 7.30
C SER A 573 2.59 -12.31 5.80
N LEU A 574 2.68 -13.43 5.06
CA LEU A 574 2.87 -13.37 3.62
C LEU A 574 1.71 -12.65 2.92
N PRO A 575 2.01 -11.91 1.84
CA PRO A 575 0.99 -11.33 1.00
C PRO A 575 0.16 -12.42 0.31
N HIS A 576 -1.11 -12.12 0.07
CA HIS A 576 -1.99 -12.97 -0.76
C HIS A 576 -2.95 -12.16 -1.63
N SER A 577 -3.14 -10.87 -1.36
CA SER A 577 -4.05 -9.97 -2.09
C SER A 577 -3.44 -8.59 -2.30
N ASN A 578 -3.73 -7.98 -3.44
CA ASN A 578 -3.40 -6.58 -3.76
C ASN A 578 -4.42 -5.57 -3.22
N ALA A 579 -5.52 -6.00 -2.61
CA ALA A 579 -6.59 -5.11 -2.18
C ALA A 579 -6.12 -4.01 -1.20
N GLU A 580 -5.14 -4.32 -0.35
CA GLU A 580 -4.61 -3.35 0.63
C GLU A 580 -3.82 -2.21 -0.04
N VAL A 581 -3.01 -2.52 -1.05
CA VAL A 581 -2.24 -1.49 -1.77
C VAL A 581 -3.16 -0.62 -2.65
N GLU A 582 -4.18 -1.21 -3.27
CA GLU A 582 -5.20 -0.45 -4.00
C GLU A 582 -6.00 0.48 -3.07
N ARG A 583 -6.31 0.03 -1.85
CA ARG A 583 -6.94 0.89 -0.83
C ARG A 583 -6.07 2.07 -0.43
N VAL A 584 -4.75 1.90 -0.36
CA VAL A 584 -3.81 3.02 -0.14
C VAL A 584 -3.90 4.03 -1.28
N PHE A 585 -3.91 3.61 -2.54
CA PHE A 585 -4.02 4.54 -3.67
C PHE A 585 -5.38 5.25 -3.74
N SER A 586 -6.44 4.57 -3.32
CA SER A 586 -7.75 5.19 -3.14
C SER A 586 -7.71 6.30 -2.08
N GLN A 587 -7.12 6.02 -0.90
CA GLN A 587 -6.94 7.02 0.15
C GLN A 587 -6.00 8.17 -0.29
N MET A 588 -4.94 7.86 -1.02
CA MET A 588 -4.06 8.86 -1.62
C MET A 588 -4.84 9.82 -2.53
N SER A 589 -5.72 9.28 -3.38
CA SER A 589 -6.57 10.07 -4.28
C SER A 589 -7.58 10.95 -3.54
N VAL A 590 -8.07 10.49 -2.39
CA VAL A 590 -8.92 11.30 -1.49
C VAL A 590 -8.14 12.46 -0.89
N VAL A 591 -6.91 12.23 -0.41
CA VAL A 591 -6.06 13.26 0.20
C VAL A 591 -5.57 14.27 -0.86
N LYS A 592 -4.98 13.77 -1.97
CA LYS A 592 -4.44 14.56 -3.08
C LYS A 592 -5.39 14.53 -4.28
N SER A 593 -6.50 15.25 -4.15
CA SER A 593 -7.53 15.40 -5.19
C SER A 593 -7.17 16.43 -6.29
N LYS A 594 -7.96 16.51 -7.38
CA LYS A 594 -7.82 17.55 -8.43
C LYS A 594 -7.76 18.97 -7.88
N LEU A 595 -8.60 19.25 -6.88
CA LEU A 595 -8.67 20.56 -6.23
C LEU A 595 -7.54 20.79 -5.20
N ARG A 596 -6.77 19.74 -4.84
CA ARG A 596 -5.74 19.74 -3.78
C ARG A 596 -4.45 19.06 -4.25
N ASN A 597 -3.93 19.46 -5.41
CA ASN A 597 -2.77 18.81 -6.05
C ASN A 597 -1.40 19.39 -5.66
N ARG A 598 -1.34 20.55 -4.98
CA ARG A 598 -0.08 21.24 -4.61
C ARG A 598 0.61 20.72 -3.34
N MET A 599 0.27 19.52 -2.88
CA MET A 599 0.80 18.94 -1.65
C MET A 599 2.12 18.22 -1.90
N SER A 600 3.11 18.42 -1.02
CA SER A 600 4.38 17.69 -1.07
C SER A 600 4.20 16.21 -0.69
N LEU A 601 5.05 15.33 -1.23
CA LEU A 601 5.07 13.90 -0.90
C LEU A 601 5.22 13.66 0.61
N GLN A 602 6.06 14.46 1.28
CA GLN A 602 6.23 14.39 2.74
C GLN A 602 4.91 14.63 3.49
N THR A 603 4.14 15.65 3.08
CA THR A 603 2.87 15.98 3.75
C THR A 603 1.82 14.92 3.45
N LEU A 604 1.80 14.40 2.23
CA LEU A 604 0.94 13.29 1.82
C LEU A 604 1.20 12.03 2.66
N ASN A 605 2.48 11.63 2.78
CA ASN A 605 2.91 10.55 3.66
C ASN A 605 2.48 10.81 5.11
N SER A 606 2.69 12.03 5.61
CA SER A 606 2.36 12.39 6.99
C SER A 606 0.85 12.26 7.29
N ILE A 607 0.00 12.69 6.36
CA ILE A 607 -1.45 12.52 6.48
C ILE A 607 -1.83 11.04 6.47
N LEU A 608 -1.24 10.25 5.56
CA LEU A 608 -1.52 8.82 5.47
C LEU A 608 -1.03 8.06 6.72
N TYR A 609 0.12 8.40 7.29
CA TYR A 609 0.60 7.84 8.55
C TYR A 609 -0.38 8.03 9.70
N ILE A 610 -0.96 9.22 9.80
CA ILE A 610 -1.93 9.54 10.85
C ILE A 610 -3.23 8.77 10.60
N ARG A 611 -3.77 8.79 9.38
CA ARG A 611 -5.01 8.08 9.02
C ARG A 611 -4.92 6.58 9.28
N TYR A 612 -3.87 5.95 8.76
CA TYR A 612 -3.65 4.52 8.96
C TYR A 612 -3.26 4.19 10.40
N GLY A 613 -2.57 5.09 11.11
CA GLY A 613 -2.24 4.93 12.52
C GLY A 613 -3.47 4.98 13.45
N LEU A 614 -4.43 5.87 13.17
CA LEU A 614 -5.72 5.92 13.86
C LEU A 614 -6.56 4.68 13.55
N LYS A 615 -6.66 4.31 12.27
CA LYS A 615 -7.34 3.08 11.83
C LYS A 615 -6.75 1.83 12.52
N LEU A 616 -5.42 1.72 12.58
CA LEU A 616 -4.74 0.63 13.26
C LEU A 616 -4.96 0.66 14.77
N SER A 617 -5.12 1.83 15.39
CA SER A 617 -5.48 1.92 16.82
C SER A 617 -6.94 1.51 17.04
N GLY A 618 -7.82 1.70 16.04
CA GLY A 618 -9.25 1.48 16.15
C GLY A 618 -9.96 2.56 16.96
N GLU A 619 -9.34 3.75 17.04
CA GLU A 619 -9.79 4.87 17.86
C GLU A 619 -10.22 6.03 16.93
N ALA A 620 -11.29 6.74 17.31
CA ALA A 620 -11.65 7.96 16.61
C ALA A 620 -10.61 9.08 16.87
N CYS A 621 -10.50 10.03 15.94
CA CYS A 621 -9.53 11.12 16.02
C CYS A 621 -9.65 11.98 17.30
N TYR A 622 -10.84 12.05 17.90
CA TYR A 622 -11.11 12.79 19.13
C TYR A 622 -10.95 11.95 20.42
N GLU A 623 -10.90 10.63 20.30
CA GLU A 623 -10.70 9.69 21.42
C GLU A 623 -9.23 9.37 21.63
N HIS A 624 -8.43 9.46 20.55
CA HIS A 624 -7.02 9.13 20.58
C HIS A 624 -6.22 10.03 21.53
N GLN A 625 -5.68 9.42 22.59
CA GLN A 625 -4.90 10.13 23.60
C GLN A 625 -3.41 10.08 23.27
N LEU A 626 -2.87 11.23 22.88
CA LEU A 626 -1.43 11.36 22.66
C LEU A 626 -0.67 11.36 24.00
N PRO A 627 0.46 10.64 24.09
CA PRO A 627 1.31 10.66 25.27
C PRO A 627 1.81 12.07 25.62
N ASP A 628 1.99 12.33 26.92
CA ASP A 628 2.42 13.63 27.45
C ASP A 628 3.71 14.17 26.81
N ASN A 629 4.68 13.29 26.56
CA ASN A 629 5.93 13.64 25.91
C ASN A 629 5.72 14.08 24.44
N VAL A 630 4.70 13.56 23.75
CA VAL A 630 4.33 13.96 22.39
C VAL A 630 3.60 15.31 22.42
N LEU A 631 2.65 15.50 23.35
CA LEU A 631 1.93 16.76 23.53
C LEU A 631 2.86 17.94 23.87
N GLN A 632 3.97 17.69 24.57
CA GLN A 632 4.96 18.71 24.86
C GLN A 632 5.67 19.26 23.60
N LEU A 633 5.73 18.49 22.51
CA LEU A 633 6.38 18.89 21.26
C LEU A 633 5.57 19.93 20.45
N PHE A 634 4.26 20.02 20.66
CA PHE A 634 3.36 20.92 19.93
C PHE A 634 3.67 22.43 20.09
N ALA A 635 4.57 22.80 21.02
CA ALA A 635 4.93 24.18 21.30
C ALA A 635 6.45 24.43 21.35
N THR A 636 7.28 23.49 20.91
CA THR A 636 8.75 23.64 20.90
C THR A 636 9.25 23.90 19.48
N SER A 637 10.43 24.51 19.36
CA SER A 637 11.14 24.65 18.08
C SER A 637 11.39 23.31 17.38
N ALA A 638 11.28 22.18 18.08
CA ALA A 638 11.36 20.83 17.51
C ALA A 638 10.19 20.51 16.55
N ALA A 639 9.00 21.09 16.75
CA ALA A 639 7.93 21.03 15.76
C ALA A 639 8.24 21.89 14.51
N TYR A 640 9.16 22.86 14.61
CA TYR A 640 9.47 23.85 13.57
C TYR A 640 10.87 23.69 12.94
N SER A 641 11.70 22.76 13.41
CA SER A 641 13.05 22.47 12.91
C SER A 641 13.06 21.44 11.78
N PHE A 642 11.89 20.98 11.32
CA PHE A 642 11.78 19.87 10.37
C PHE A 642 12.16 20.25 8.92
N LYS A 643 12.30 21.54 8.62
CA LYS A 643 12.79 22.04 7.33
C LYS A 643 14.31 21.92 7.12
N SER A 644 15.08 21.44 8.10
CA SER A 644 16.55 21.39 8.03
C SER A 644 17.15 19.99 7.83
N ALA A 645 16.40 19.03 7.31
CA ALA A 645 17.01 17.85 6.67
C ALA A 645 17.34 18.24 5.22
N PRO A 646 18.60 18.12 4.75
CA PRO A 646 18.96 18.58 3.42
C PRO A 646 18.14 17.82 2.39
N SER A 647 17.39 18.57 1.57
CA SER A 647 17.02 18.11 0.24
C SER A 647 18.31 17.74 -0.49
N VAL A 648 18.24 16.65 -1.24
CA VAL A 648 19.28 16.20 -2.17
C VAL A 648 19.92 17.42 -2.84
N ALA A 649 21.25 17.48 -2.78
CA ALA A 649 22.03 18.55 -3.38
C ALA A 649 21.62 18.74 -4.84
N GLU A 650 21.28 19.97 -5.21
CA GLU A 650 21.16 20.37 -6.61
C GLU A 650 22.49 20.02 -7.31
N PRO A 651 22.49 19.22 -8.40
CA PRO A 651 23.68 19.09 -9.21
C PRO A 651 23.94 20.42 -9.90
N ALA A 652 25.21 20.83 -9.88
CA ALA A 652 25.69 22.03 -10.56
C ALA A 652 25.26 22.02 -12.03
N THR A 653 24.57 23.07 -12.45
CA THR A 653 24.22 23.34 -13.84
C THR A 653 25.51 23.59 -14.63
N GLU A 654 25.99 22.59 -15.37
CA GLU A 654 26.78 22.82 -16.57
C GLU A 654 25.82 23.16 -17.71
N SER A 655 25.97 24.37 -18.23
CA SER A 655 25.32 24.85 -19.44
C SER A 655 25.77 24.00 -20.63
N LEU A 656 24.84 23.24 -21.22
CA LEU A 656 25.01 22.73 -22.58
C LEU A 656 23.79 23.12 -23.41
N ASP A 657 24.14 23.62 -24.58
CA ASP A 657 23.31 24.37 -25.51
C ASP A 657 22.11 23.61 -26.06
N GLN A 658 21.15 24.44 -26.48
CA GLN A 658 19.96 24.16 -27.28
C GLN A 658 20.25 23.22 -28.46
N ASN A 659 19.33 22.30 -28.74
CA ASN A 659 18.73 22.14 -30.06
C ASN A 659 17.44 21.30 -29.99
N ASP A 660 16.44 21.82 -30.69
CA ASP A 660 15.09 21.31 -30.92
C ASP A 660 15.06 19.91 -31.58
N ASP A 661 14.12 19.06 -31.17
CA ASP A 661 13.01 18.57 -32.01
C ASP A 661 12.16 17.50 -31.28
N ASP A 662 10.85 17.69 -31.38
CA ASP A 662 9.74 16.90 -30.84
C ASP A 662 9.46 15.65 -31.73
N PRO A 663 8.36 14.89 -31.56
CA PRO A 663 8.05 13.83 -30.60
C PRO A 663 7.92 12.43 -31.27
N LEU A 664 7.75 11.34 -30.50
CA LEU A 664 6.89 10.17 -30.81
C LEU A 664 6.96 9.11 -29.69
N PHE A 665 6.04 8.13 -29.76
CA PHE A 665 5.89 6.87 -28.98
C PHE A 665 4.80 6.91 -27.90
N LEU A 666 3.61 6.32 -28.16
CA LEU A 666 3.24 4.88 -28.20
C LEU A 666 3.23 4.21 -26.83
#